data_AF-A0A960CVJ5-F1
#
_entry.id   AF-A0A960CVJ5-F1
#
_cell.length_a   1.000
_cell.length_b   1.000
_cell.length_c   1.000
_cell.angle_alpha   90.00
_cell.angle_beta   90.00
_cell.angle_gamma   90.00
#
_symmetry.space_group_name_H-M   'P 1'
#
loop_
_entity.id
_entity.type
_entity.pdbx_description
1 polymer ?
#
loop_
_entity_poly.entity_id
_entity_poly.type
_entity_poly.pdbx_seq_one_letter_code
_entity_poly.pdbx_strand_id
1 'polypeptide(L)'
;MSVTVIRTPPLRVTPAAGEAIDSWLERIAHRCNVTWQELRITQGGLIPAGAQADPWIGRLTAEQCTALSLFTGTDPIALRAMTLEDYPAIAAGSDPRTGLEAAKYPWRHIHASRFCPSCLAETGGAWRLVWRMVWFFACPRHHCLLAHRCPECGAPQRRGPVAGVVPRPGHCPALVSPSATNAGLRCGADLTQAPVITLEPDGTLLAVQEVIAEAILHDEVNFGIYQSNPTPVPHVLADVRAIGEKYLAALDRGVVSPRFPAAVMREYRDLSDEERTAAGRVPARAVPAVTTAIGATAAIAIVGQSDLRAAGAVLSSIWPPGNQGIISSSITMTGRLGGDTSAALRGSYLECLAPKLGAAEQLQYRIGTTLPTKPATNPELVRIMATRMPTMLWPQWSLRLAEQNLFQRFLRSVLSVGLLLIGNDIEVEEAIESLGCPQARASFHAGMRNLSKSPDWPDVRTALYRLSDYLRVHGSPINYRRRRQLGFDGLLTEPTWRRICRETSTRPDGMAAVRTFLIERLTGSSQFPTPLPKHLESQYAAVYRVPLRLTPELNAGLIGHAEQFLVHHQILNEPVQWSPPISLLEGLHLPANDARVDVDEMHRLVNLWRHGDLSTAAIPKRLGVSPEALRLACEENPTPRQTRRPYRRTVPKPRLAYERARAALPPDRLRRLYEVEGQSLSGIGASIGVSRPTVVQLAHDYGIVITPHGRGNYHIDPQWLRLQYTEKKRSLSEIAAECGVSVGCIVNAARRAQVPMRRLSRRSAEEVRADTNVGCVQQSGVRVGPDQWYRRVVAE
;
A
#
# COMPACT_ATOMS: atom_id res chain seq x y z
N MET A 1 29.33 61.18 -30.10
CA MET A 1 29.81 60.05 -29.28
C MET A 1 30.98 60.56 -28.46
N SER A 2 30.76 60.92 -27.19
CA SER A 2 31.86 61.34 -26.31
C SER A 2 32.72 60.10 -26.02
N VAL A 3 34.02 60.16 -26.32
CA VAL A 3 34.96 59.09 -26.00
C VAL A 3 35.08 59.02 -24.48
N THR A 4 34.50 57.99 -23.89
CA THR A 4 34.59 57.72 -22.45
C THR A 4 36.00 57.21 -22.13
N VAL A 5 36.89 58.09 -21.67
CA VAL A 5 38.27 57.72 -21.33
C VAL A 5 38.30 57.07 -19.95
N ILE A 6 38.56 55.76 -19.90
CA ILE A 6 38.80 55.02 -18.65
C ILE A 6 40.27 55.22 -18.25
N ARG A 7 40.52 55.65 -17.01
CA ARG A 7 41.87 55.92 -16.49
C ARG A 7 42.22 54.96 -15.36
N THR A 8 43.36 54.30 -15.41
CA THR A 8 43.85 53.44 -14.32
C THR A 8 44.24 54.28 -13.09
N PRO A 9 43.93 53.83 -11.85
CA PRO A 9 44.33 54.53 -10.64
C PRO A 9 45.86 54.43 -10.43
N PRO A 10 46.49 55.48 -9.88
CA PRO A 10 47.94 55.50 -9.66
C PRO A 10 48.39 54.53 -8.56
N LEU A 11 47.49 54.16 -7.64
CA LEU A 11 47.75 53.22 -6.56
C LEU A 11 46.90 51.97 -6.74
N ARG A 12 47.53 50.79 -6.67
CA ARG A 12 46.86 49.50 -6.72
C ARG A 12 46.48 49.04 -5.32
N VAL A 13 45.29 48.47 -5.18
CA VAL A 13 44.79 47.85 -3.94
C VAL A 13 44.26 46.46 -4.29
N THR A 14 44.83 45.42 -3.69
CA THR A 14 44.35 44.04 -3.91
C THR A 14 43.06 43.81 -3.13
N PRO A 15 42.03 43.17 -3.72
CA PRO A 15 40.84 42.75 -2.99
C PRO A 15 41.20 41.81 -1.83
N ALA A 16 40.54 41.97 -0.68
CA ALA A 16 40.62 40.96 0.38
C ALA A 16 39.77 39.73 0.01
N ALA A 17 40.07 38.58 0.64
CA ALA A 17 39.34 37.34 0.37
C ALA A 17 37.83 37.48 0.69
N GLY A 18 36.99 37.26 -0.32
CA GLY A 18 35.54 37.40 -0.21
C GLY A 18 35.06 38.83 0.06
N GLU A 19 35.86 39.84 -0.28
CA GLU A 19 35.48 41.26 -0.18
C GLU A 19 34.34 41.60 -1.16
N ALA A 20 33.39 42.43 -0.73
CA ALA A 20 32.34 42.95 -1.60
C ALA A 20 32.91 44.02 -2.54
N ILE A 21 32.40 44.07 -3.78
CA ILE A 21 32.95 44.97 -4.80
C ILE A 21 32.87 46.44 -4.40
N ASP A 22 31.84 46.86 -3.68
CA ASP A 22 31.68 48.23 -3.21
C ASP A 22 32.66 48.61 -2.10
N SER A 23 32.95 47.67 -1.20
CA SER A 23 34.01 47.82 -0.19
C SER A 23 35.38 47.97 -0.82
N TRP A 24 35.70 47.13 -1.80
CA TRP A 24 37.01 47.17 -2.43
C TRP A 24 37.22 48.49 -3.21
N LEU A 25 36.21 48.95 -3.93
CA LEU A 25 36.24 50.25 -4.62
C LEU A 25 36.35 51.42 -3.64
N GLU A 26 35.69 51.35 -2.48
CA GLU A 26 35.89 52.35 -1.41
C GLU A 26 37.33 52.35 -0.87
N ARG A 27 37.97 51.18 -0.70
CA ARG A 27 39.38 51.12 -0.29
C ARG A 27 40.32 51.71 -1.33
N ILE A 28 40.02 51.54 -2.62
CA ILE A 28 40.74 52.22 -3.71
C ILE A 28 40.56 53.73 -3.61
N ALA A 29 39.33 54.21 -3.44
CA ALA A 29 39.04 55.64 -3.28
C ALA A 29 39.75 56.25 -2.06
N HIS A 30 39.69 55.56 -0.93
CA HIS A 30 40.40 55.95 0.29
C HIS A 30 41.91 56.04 0.06
N ARG A 31 42.52 55.02 -0.55
CA ARG A 31 43.96 54.97 -0.80
C ARG A 31 44.42 56.04 -1.79
N CYS A 32 43.60 56.36 -2.78
CA CYS A 32 43.87 57.43 -3.75
C CYS A 32 43.47 58.83 -3.24
N ASN A 33 42.88 58.93 -2.04
CA ASN A 33 42.33 60.16 -1.48
C ASN A 33 41.34 60.89 -2.41
N VAL A 34 40.43 60.11 -3.02
CA VAL A 34 39.37 60.62 -3.91
C VAL A 34 38.00 60.29 -3.35
N THR A 35 37.01 61.10 -3.69
CA THR A 35 35.60 60.84 -3.40
C THR A 35 35.05 59.74 -4.30
N TRP A 36 33.93 59.12 -3.90
CA TRP A 36 33.24 58.14 -4.75
C TRP A 36 32.81 58.72 -6.10
N GLN A 37 32.37 59.98 -6.12
CA GLN A 37 31.98 60.67 -7.34
C GLN A 37 33.15 60.85 -8.30
N GLU A 38 34.32 61.23 -7.79
CA GLU A 38 35.54 61.37 -8.59
C GLU A 38 35.99 60.01 -9.14
N LEU A 39 36.02 58.96 -8.30
CA LEU A 39 36.36 57.59 -8.73
C LEU A 39 35.44 57.13 -9.87
N ARG A 40 34.13 57.33 -9.73
CA ARG A 40 33.12 56.97 -10.74
C ARG A 40 33.36 57.67 -12.08
N ILE A 41 33.71 58.95 -12.07
CA ILE A 41 34.03 59.71 -13.29
C ILE A 41 35.25 59.11 -13.99
N THR A 42 36.28 58.72 -13.24
CA THR A 42 37.51 58.11 -13.81
C THR A 42 37.28 56.74 -14.48
N GLN A 43 36.17 56.07 -14.12
CA GLN A 43 35.73 54.80 -14.70
C GLN A 43 34.75 54.98 -15.87
N GLY A 44 34.59 56.22 -16.36
CA GLY A 44 33.68 56.51 -17.46
C GLY A 44 32.22 56.70 -17.06
N GLY A 45 31.92 56.82 -15.77
CA GLY A 45 30.56 57.07 -15.28
C GLY A 45 29.61 55.88 -15.38
N LEU A 46 30.12 54.68 -15.68
CA LEU A 46 29.35 53.44 -15.91
C LEU A 46 28.79 52.81 -14.63
N ILE A 47 29.37 53.14 -13.47
CA ILE A 47 28.75 52.87 -12.17
C ILE A 47 27.73 53.99 -11.91
N PRO A 48 26.47 53.67 -11.53
CA PRO A 48 25.46 54.68 -11.22
C PRO A 48 25.91 55.64 -10.12
N ALA A 49 25.42 56.88 -10.16
CA ALA A 49 25.67 57.90 -9.14
C ALA A 49 24.74 57.78 -7.90
N GLY A 50 23.75 56.88 -7.97
CA GLY A 50 22.64 56.81 -7.04
C GLY A 50 22.99 56.20 -5.68
N ALA A 51 22.19 56.54 -4.67
CA ALA A 51 22.30 56.02 -3.30
C ALA A 51 21.37 54.82 -3.02
N GLN A 52 20.67 54.29 -4.04
CA GLN A 52 19.85 53.08 -3.90
C GLN A 52 20.73 51.83 -4.02
N ALA A 53 20.25 50.63 -3.62
CA ALA A 53 21.02 49.39 -3.86
C ALA A 53 21.10 49.24 -5.36
N ASP A 54 22.22 49.66 -5.89
CA ASP A 54 22.45 49.58 -7.28
C ASP A 54 22.53 48.10 -7.67
N PRO A 55 21.94 47.72 -8.83
CA PRO A 55 21.97 46.35 -9.34
C PRO A 55 23.37 45.73 -9.44
N TRP A 56 24.44 46.54 -9.46
CA TRP A 56 25.82 46.09 -9.66
C TRP A 56 26.43 45.35 -8.46
N ILE A 57 25.88 45.49 -7.24
CA ILE A 57 26.24 44.61 -6.11
C ILE A 57 25.69 43.19 -6.35
N GLY A 58 24.53 43.10 -7.00
CA GLY A 58 23.95 41.86 -7.47
C GLY A 58 24.78 41.26 -8.60
N ARG A 59 24.95 42.02 -9.69
CA ARG A 59 25.63 41.57 -10.89
C ARG A 59 26.21 42.74 -11.69
N LEU A 60 27.47 42.62 -12.11
CA LEU A 60 28.05 43.56 -13.07
C LEU A 60 27.49 43.31 -14.47
N THR A 61 27.15 44.39 -15.20
CA THR A 61 26.93 44.28 -16.65
C THR A 61 28.26 43.99 -17.35
N ALA A 62 28.21 43.47 -18.59
CA ALA A 62 29.43 43.22 -19.38
C ALA A 62 30.27 44.50 -19.56
N GLU A 63 29.59 45.63 -19.75
CA GLU A 63 30.22 46.95 -19.90
C GLU A 63 30.88 47.42 -18.59
N GLN A 64 30.18 47.28 -17.46
CA GLN A 64 30.73 47.60 -16.13
C GLN A 64 31.93 46.73 -15.78
N CYS A 65 31.85 45.42 -16.06
CA CYS A 65 32.94 44.49 -15.78
C CYS A 65 34.17 44.80 -16.63
N THR A 66 33.98 45.07 -17.92
CA THR A 66 35.07 45.48 -18.83
C THR A 66 35.71 46.78 -18.36
N ALA A 67 34.89 47.77 -18.00
CA ALA A 67 35.40 49.06 -17.54
C ALA A 67 36.16 48.96 -16.23
N LEU A 68 35.65 48.18 -15.27
CA LEU A 68 36.34 47.92 -14.00
C LEU A 68 37.61 47.11 -14.18
N SER A 69 37.63 46.15 -15.11
CA SER A 69 38.84 45.39 -15.43
C SER A 69 39.92 46.30 -16.03
N LEU A 70 39.56 47.16 -16.99
CA LEU A 70 40.47 48.17 -17.54
C LEU A 70 40.93 49.19 -16.49
N PHE A 71 40.03 49.64 -15.62
CA PHE A 71 40.32 50.56 -14.54
C PHE A 71 41.32 49.95 -13.55
N THR A 72 41.05 48.74 -13.06
CA THR A 72 41.77 48.17 -11.92
C THR A 72 42.93 47.25 -12.28
N GLY A 73 42.93 46.70 -13.50
CA GLY A 73 43.79 45.59 -13.90
C GLY A 73 43.37 44.24 -13.32
N THR A 74 42.21 44.16 -12.66
CA THR A 74 41.70 42.92 -12.05
C THR A 74 40.97 42.09 -13.09
N ASP A 75 41.14 40.77 -12.99
CA ASP A 75 40.47 39.80 -13.85
C ASP A 75 38.94 39.87 -13.73
N PRO A 76 38.19 39.82 -14.85
CA PRO A 76 36.72 39.83 -14.84
C PRO A 76 36.06 38.76 -13.94
N ILE A 77 36.66 37.57 -13.80
CA ILE A 77 36.13 36.51 -12.93
C ILE A 77 36.26 36.94 -11.46
N ALA A 78 37.40 37.49 -11.06
CA ALA A 78 37.60 38.02 -9.72
C ALA A 78 36.65 39.20 -9.41
N LEU A 79 36.36 40.06 -10.39
CA LEU A 79 35.36 41.13 -10.24
C LEU A 79 33.95 40.58 -10.00
N ARG A 80 33.55 39.55 -10.76
CA ARG A 80 32.23 38.90 -10.59
C ARG A 80 32.11 38.16 -9.26
N ALA A 81 33.19 37.52 -8.79
CA ALA A 81 33.23 36.84 -7.49
C ALA A 81 33.04 37.79 -6.29
N MET A 82 33.21 39.11 -6.48
CA MET A 82 32.92 40.14 -5.48
C MET A 82 31.45 40.64 -5.53
N THR A 83 30.59 40.02 -6.34
CA THR A 83 29.15 40.31 -6.46
C THR A 83 28.29 39.11 -6.08
N LEU A 84 26.99 39.32 -5.91
CA LEU A 84 26.06 38.25 -5.54
C LEU A 84 25.62 37.36 -6.74
N GLU A 85 26.24 37.51 -7.91
CA GLU A 85 25.76 36.93 -9.18
C GLU A 85 25.65 35.40 -9.15
N ASP A 86 26.58 34.74 -8.47
CA ASP A 86 26.68 33.27 -8.43
C ASP A 86 25.82 32.65 -7.32
N TYR A 87 25.14 33.47 -6.49
CA TYR A 87 24.30 32.97 -5.40
C TYR A 87 22.83 32.87 -5.80
N PRO A 88 22.09 31.88 -5.26
CA PRO A 88 20.66 31.77 -5.51
C PRO A 88 19.90 32.99 -4.99
N ALA A 89 18.83 33.38 -5.67
CA ALA A 89 18.08 34.61 -5.38
C ALA A 89 17.62 34.71 -3.91
N ILE A 90 17.17 33.60 -3.31
CA ILE A 90 16.78 33.56 -1.89
C ILE A 90 17.97 33.78 -0.94
N ALA A 91 19.19 33.35 -1.31
CA ALA A 91 20.40 33.63 -0.54
C ALA A 91 20.76 35.13 -0.61
N ALA A 92 20.77 35.68 -1.82
CA ALA A 92 21.04 37.09 -2.10
C ALA A 92 19.94 38.04 -1.59
N GLY A 93 18.71 37.55 -1.38
CA GLY A 93 17.53 38.33 -0.98
C GLY A 93 16.74 38.92 -2.16
N SER A 94 17.38 39.04 -3.32
CA SER A 94 16.81 39.40 -4.62
C SER A 94 17.51 38.61 -5.72
N ASP A 95 16.83 38.41 -6.85
CA ASP A 95 17.45 37.87 -8.05
C ASP A 95 18.55 38.82 -8.55
N PRO A 96 19.83 38.40 -8.56
CA PRO A 96 20.95 39.26 -8.97
C PRO A 96 20.86 39.75 -10.41
N ARG A 97 20.10 39.06 -11.28
CA ARG A 97 19.97 39.38 -12.71
C ARG A 97 18.81 40.31 -12.98
N THR A 98 17.66 40.06 -12.36
CA THR A 98 16.42 40.82 -12.61
C THR A 98 16.19 41.93 -11.58
N GLY A 99 16.86 41.89 -10.44
CA GLY A 99 16.63 42.79 -9.31
C GLY A 99 15.32 42.51 -8.56
N LEU A 100 14.53 41.52 -9.01
CA LEU A 100 13.26 41.17 -8.39
C LEU A 100 13.50 40.61 -6.99
N GLU A 101 12.65 40.99 -6.05
CA GLU A 101 12.73 40.50 -4.68
C GLU A 101 12.57 38.98 -4.64
N ALA A 102 13.33 38.31 -3.77
CA ALA A 102 13.30 36.85 -3.62
C ALA A 102 13.06 36.40 -2.18
N ALA A 103 12.85 37.32 -1.23
CA ALA A 103 12.34 36.99 0.10
C ALA A 103 11.72 38.24 0.69
N LYS A 104 11.01 38.17 1.82
CA LYS A 104 10.52 39.34 2.55
C LYS A 104 11.29 39.51 3.85
N TYR A 105 11.26 40.71 4.44
CA TYR A 105 11.75 40.90 5.81
C TYR A 105 11.03 39.93 6.77
N PRO A 106 11.71 39.29 7.74
CA PRO A 106 13.12 39.45 8.12
C PRO A 106 14.10 38.49 7.40
N TRP A 107 13.73 37.90 6.26
CA TRP A 107 14.54 36.94 5.52
C TRP A 107 15.22 37.54 4.27
N ARG A 108 15.46 38.85 4.29
CA ARG A 108 16.36 39.54 3.34
C ARG A 108 16.97 40.79 3.97
N HIS A 109 18.13 41.19 3.48
CA HIS A 109 18.68 42.54 3.69
C HIS A 109 18.15 43.51 2.65
N ILE A 110 18.13 44.80 3.00
CA ILE A 110 17.64 45.86 2.11
C ILE A 110 18.53 47.06 2.30
N HIS A 111 19.30 47.39 1.25
CA HIS A 111 20.21 48.53 1.27
C HIS A 111 21.03 48.58 2.57
N ALA A 112 21.62 47.46 2.99
CA ALA A 112 22.39 47.38 4.22
C ALA A 112 23.16 46.07 4.32
N SER A 113 24.12 46.01 5.23
CA SER A 113 24.91 44.82 5.49
C SER A 113 25.30 44.73 6.97
N ARG A 114 25.49 43.49 7.44
CA ARG A 114 26.08 43.22 8.76
C ARG A 114 27.61 43.28 8.69
N PHE A 115 28.29 43.19 9.82
CA PHE A 115 29.75 43.10 9.88
C PHE A 115 30.27 42.44 11.15
N CYS A 116 31.48 41.91 11.09
CA CYS A 116 32.26 41.53 12.25
C CYS A 116 33.32 42.62 12.53
N PRO A 117 33.32 43.24 13.72
CA PRO A 117 34.27 44.30 14.07
C PRO A 117 35.74 43.84 13.99
N SER A 118 36.03 42.62 14.45
CA SER A 118 37.37 42.03 14.42
C SER A 118 37.87 41.77 13.00
N CYS A 119 37.02 41.22 12.11
CA CYS A 119 37.37 41.08 10.69
C CYS A 119 37.65 42.44 10.03
N LEU A 120 36.90 43.49 10.37
CA LEU A 120 37.16 44.83 9.83
C LEU A 120 38.51 45.36 10.32
N ALA A 121 38.87 45.16 11.59
CA ALA A 121 40.15 45.57 12.14
C ALA A 121 41.34 44.88 11.42
N GLU A 122 41.25 43.58 11.22
CA GLU A 122 42.33 42.78 10.61
C GLU A 122 42.55 43.07 9.12
N THR A 123 41.49 43.46 8.40
CA THR A 123 41.52 43.64 6.95
C THR A 123 41.64 45.10 6.52
N GLY A 124 41.76 46.04 7.48
CA GLY A 124 41.78 47.47 7.18
C GLY A 124 40.45 47.98 6.62
N GLY A 125 39.33 47.46 7.13
CA GLY A 125 37.98 47.88 6.78
C GLY A 125 37.36 47.15 5.58
N ALA A 126 37.92 46.01 5.15
CA ALA A 126 37.36 45.23 4.06
C ALA A 126 36.05 44.54 4.48
N TRP A 127 34.97 44.87 3.78
CA TRP A 127 33.64 44.33 4.03
C TRP A 127 33.43 43.04 3.26
N ARG A 128 33.02 41.97 3.95
CA ARG A 128 32.79 40.69 3.27
C ARG A 128 31.47 40.69 2.50
N LEU A 129 31.48 40.10 1.30
CA LEU A 129 30.31 39.93 0.44
C LEU A 129 29.21 39.13 1.14
N VAL A 130 29.58 38.06 1.85
CA VAL A 130 28.61 37.17 2.53
C VAL A 130 27.75 37.90 3.58
N TRP A 131 28.23 39.00 4.14
CA TRP A 131 27.46 39.82 5.08
C TRP A 131 26.31 40.60 4.41
N ARG A 132 26.20 40.55 3.07
CA ARG A 132 25.07 41.04 2.28
C ARG A 132 23.91 40.06 2.24
N MET A 133 24.11 38.83 2.72
CA MET A 133 23.10 37.78 2.76
C MET A 133 22.62 37.57 4.19
N VAL A 134 21.30 37.54 4.38
CA VAL A 134 20.67 37.44 5.71
C VAL A 134 21.06 36.17 6.47
N TRP A 135 21.46 35.15 5.71
CA TRP A 135 21.82 33.81 6.17
C TRP A 135 23.13 33.77 6.99
N PHE A 136 23.96 34.80 6.87
CA PHE A 136 25.18 34.95 7.67
C PHE A 136 24.87 35.85 8.86
N PHE A 137 24.64 35.25 10.01
CA PHE A 137 24.33 35.92 11.28
C PHE A 137 25.49 35.88 12.28
N ALA A 138 26.43 34.96 12.14
CA ALA A 138 27.61 34.83 13.00
C ALA A 138 28.91 34.82 12.20
N CYS A 139 30.00 35.22 12.84
CA CYS A 139 31.36 35.09 12.32
C CYS A 139 31.98 33.79 12.88
N PRO A 140 32.26 32.77 12.05
CA PRO A 140 32.87 31.52 12.52
C PRO A 140 34.34 31.70 12.92
N ARG A 141 35.01 32.78 12.49
CA ARG A 141 36.41 33.05 12.84
C ARG A 141 36.57 33.71 14.21
N HIS A 142 35.67 34.62 14.55
CA HIS A 142 35.73 35.42 15.78
C HIS A 142 34.63 35.04 16.78
N HIS A 143 33.89 33.99 16.49
CA HIS A 143 32.85 33.40 17.35
C HIS A 143 31.90 34.46 17.92
N CYS A 144 31.31 35.29 17.06
CA CYS A 144 30.42 36.36 17.50
C CYS A 144 29.22 36.54 16.57
N LEU A 145 28.10 37.05 17.09
CA LEU A 145 27.03 37.55 16.24
C LEU A 145 27.50 38.80 15.48
N LEU A 146 27.10 38.93 14.22
CA LEU A 146 27.48 40.08 13.40
C LEU A 146 26.71 41.33 13.83
N ALA A 147 27.45 42.43 13.98
CA ALA A 147 26.87 43.75 14.20
C ALA A 147 26.10 44.21 12.95
N HIS A 148 25.06 45.03 13.15
CA HIS A 148 24.20 45.50 12.05
C HIS A 148 23.98 47.03 12.07
N ARG A 149 24.57 47.73 13.05
CA ARG A 149 24.43 49.17 13.30
C ARG A 149 25.74 49.76 13.79
N CYS A 150 25.85 51.08 13.66
CA CYS A 150 26.90 51.84 14.33
C CYS A 150 26.66 51.87 15.85
N PRO A 151 27.69 51.66 16.69
CA PRO A 151 27.57 51.69 18.14
C PRO A 151 27.24 53.09 18.70
N GLU A 152 27.62 54.16 18.00
CA GLU A 152 27.40 55.53 18.48
C GLU A 152 26.06 56.12 18.00
N CYS A 153 25.83 56.13 16.67
CA CYS A 153 24.64 56.79 16.11
C CYS A 153 23.48 55.83 15.78
N GLY A 154 23.65 54.51 15.96
CA GLY A 154 22.62 53.51 15.66
C GLY A 154 22.29 53.35 14.16
N ALA A 155 22.93 54.11 13.26
CA ALA A 155 22.65 54.07 11.84
C ALA A 155 22.98 52.69 11.23
N PRO A 156 22.15 52.18 10.30
CA PRO A 156 22.48 50.96 9.57
C PRO A 156 23.64 51.20 8.62
N GLN A 157 24.47 50.17 8.48
CA GLN A 157 25.69 50.25 7.68
C GLN A 157 25.46 49.75 6.25
N ARG A 158 26.26 50.28 5.32
CA ARG A 158 26.28 49.90 3.90
C ARG A 158 24.97 50.12 3.12
N ARG A 159 24.31 51.27 3.35
CA ARG A 159 23.18 51.74 2.52
C ARG A 159 23.52 51.97 1.07
N GLY A 160 24.72 52.47 0.82
CA GLY A 160 25.29 52.71 -0.50
C GLY A 160 26.54 53.58 -0.34
N PRO A 161 27.34 53.73 -1.39
CA PRO A 161 28.50 54.60 -1.37
C PRO A 161 28.11 56.07 -1.17
N VAL A 162 28.93 56.83 -0.45
CA VAL A 162 28.70 58.26 -0.24
C VAL A 162 29.44 59.06 -1.31
N ALA A 163 28.70 59.74 -2.20
CA ALA A 163 29.24 60.39 -3.40
C ALA A 163 30.32 61.46 -3.12
N GLY A 164 30.07 62.40 -2.20
CA GLY A 164 30.85 63.64 -2.06
C GLY A 164 31.92 63.65 -0.96
N VAL A 165 32.30 62.50 -0.40
CA VAL A 165 33.30 62.43 0.67
C VAL A 165 34.28 61.29 0.41
N VAL A 166 35.55 61.49 0.74
CA VAL A 166 36.57 60.42 0.70
C VAL A 166 36.16 59.35 1.72
N PRO A 167 35.91 58.09 1.30
CA PRO A 167 35.49 57.04 2.21
C PRO A 167 36.56 56.75 3.25
N ARG A 168 36.14 56.34 4.45
CA ARG A 168 37.00 55.85 5.53
C ARG A 168 36.59 54.41 5.84
N PRO A 169 37.25 53.41 5.22
CA PRO A 169 36.97 52.00 5.48
C PRO A 169 36.94 51.71 7.00
N GLY A 170 35.97 50.89 7.43
CA GLY A 170 35.78 50.57 8.85
C GLY A 170 35.15 51.66 9.71
N HIS A 171 34.77 52.83 9.16
CA HIS A 171 34.16 53.92 9.92
C HIS A 171 32.74 54.23 9.44
N CYS A 172 31.89 54.72 10.35
CA CYS A 172 30.49 55.02 10.06
C CYS A 172 30.35 56.21 9.08
N PRO A 173 29.70 56.04 7.90
CA PRO A 173 29.53 57.11 6.93
C PRO A 173 28.28 57.97 7.16
N ALA A 174 27.45 57.64 8.16
CA ALA A 174 26.14 58.26 8.40
C ALA A 174 26.27 59.74 8.78
N LEU A 175 25.29 60.54 8.37
CA LEU A 175 25.12 61.91 8.86
C LEU A 175 24.58 61.86 10.29
N VAL A 176 25.10 62.71 11.16
CA VAL A 176 24.50 62.97 12.48
C VAL A 176 23.21 63.77 12.24
N SER A 177 22.12 63.43 12.94
CA SER A 177 20.83 64.12 12.78
C SER A 177 20.97 65.65 12.81
N PRO A 178 20.12 66.39 12.06
CA PRO A 178 20.26 67.83 11.89
C PRO A 178 19.78 68.57 13.14
N SER A 179 20.62 68.72 14.16
CA SER A 179 20.51 69.90 15.03
C SER A 179 21.01 71.10 14.22
N ALA A 180 20.41 72.28 14.43
CA ALA A 180 20.77 73.51 13.71
C ALA A 180 22.27 73.88 13.82
N THR A 181 22.97 73.32 14.81
CA THR A 181 24.41 73.50 15.06
C THR A 181 25.32 72.50 14.35
N ASN A 182 24.79 71.36 13.85
CA ASN A 182 25.60 70.25 13.31
C ASN A 182 25.22 69.81 11.88
N ALA A 183 24.60 70.69 11.09
CA ALA A 183 24.22 70.39 9.71
C ALA A 183 25.45 69.98 8.87
N GLY A 184 25.51 68.71 8.47
CA GLY A 184 26.58 68.16 7.61
C GLY A 184 27.68 67.37 8.32
N LEU A 185 27.69 67.31 9.66
CA LEU A 185 28.62 66.46 10.41
C LEU A 185 28.30 64.97 10.20
N ARG A 186 29.35 64.18 9.94
CA ARG A 186 29.25 62.71 9.86
C ARG A 186 29.65 62.09 11.17
N CYS A 187 29.04 60.94 11.49
CA CYS A 187 29.31 60.21 12.70
C CYS A 187 30.79 59.79 12.79
N GLY A 188 31.33 59.12 11.78
CA GLY A 188 32.74 58.77 11.75
C GLY A 188 33.18 57.77 12.82
N ALA A 189 32.27 57.20 13.61
CA ALA A 189 32.55 56.20 14.63
C ALA A 189 33.34 55.02 14.05
N ASP A 190 34.31 54.52 14.81
CA ASP A 190 35.08 53.33 14.49
C ASP A 190 34.22 52.08 14.67
N LEU A 191 33.85 51.43 13.56
CA LEU A 191 33.01 50.23 13.57
C LEU A 191 33.78 49.01 14.10
N THR A 192 35.11 49.05 14.17
CA THR A 192 35.91 47.97 14.77
C THR A 192 35.71 47.84 16.28
N GLN A 193 35.13 48.87 16.91
CA GLN A 193 34.80 48.90 18.34
C GLN A 193 33.34 48.56 18.62
N ALA A 194 32.55 48.16 17.61
CA ALA A 194 31.14 47.85 17.82
C ALA A 194 30.98 46.63 18.77
N PRO A 195 30.08 46.71 19.77
CA PRO A 195 29.86 45.59 20.69
C PRO A 195 29.18 44.43 19.95
N VAL A 196 29.60 43.21 20.26
CA VAL A 196 29.03 41.98 19.70
C VAL A 196 28.84 40.93 20.78
N ILE A 197 27.84 40.08 20.59
CA ILE A 197 27.60 38.93 21.47
C ILE A 197 28.60 37.84 21.09
N THR A 198 29.44 37.46 22.05
CA THR A 198 30.34 36.32 21.92
C THR A 198 29.55 35.01 21.98
N LEU A 199 29.94 34.06 21.16
CA LEU A 199 29.36 32.73 21.03
C LEU A 199 30.39 31.70 21.48
N GLU A 200 29.90 30.63 22.10
CA GLU A 200 30.73 29.47 22.42
C GLU A 200 31.20 28.80 21.11
N PRO A 201 32.50 28.49 20.95
CA PRO A 201 33.05 27.89 19.73
C PRO A 201 32.30 26.62 19.29
N ASP A 202 31.99 25.73 20.23
CA ASP A 202 31.25 24.47 19.99
C ASP A 202 29.73 24.62 20.19
N GLY A 203 29.23 25.85 20.20
CA GLY A 203 27.82 26.17 20.43
C GLY A 203 26.94 25.90 19.21
N THR A 204 25.68 25.54 19.45
CA THR A 204 24.69 25.24 18.39
C THR A 204 24.53 26.38 17.37
N LEU A 205 24.65 27.65 17.79
CA LEU A 205 24.52 28.80 16.90
C LEU A 205 25.64 28.86 15.85
N LEU A 206 26.88 28.55 16.22
CA LEU A 206 27.99 28.51 15.28
C LEU A 206 27.92 27.29 14.37
N ALA A 207 27.61 26.11 14.90
CA ALA A 207 27.39 24.91 14.10
C ALA A 207 26.29 25.12 13.03
N VAL A 208 25.19 25.81 13.37
CA VAL A 208 24.14 26.17 12.41
C VAL A 208 24.64 27.19 11.37
N GLN A 209 25.43 28.17 11.78
CA GLN A 209 26.05 29.11 10.85
C GLN A 209 26.96 28.40 9.84
N GLU A 210 27.74 27.41 10.28
CA GLU A 210 28.62 26.62 9.43
C GLU A 210 27.82 25.79 8.42
N VAL A 211 26.79 25.06 8.87
CA VAL A 211 25.91 24.29 7.98
C VAL A 211 25.28 25.17 6.89
N ILE A 212 24.80 26.36 7.24
CA ILE A 212 24.21 27.29 6.27
C ILE A 212 25.28 27.87 5.34
N ALA A 213 26.47 28.17 5.87
CA ALA A 213 27.58 28.68 5.07
C ALA A 213 28.06 27.62 4.06
N GLU A 214 28.21 26.37 4.46
CA GLU A 214 28.57 25.27 3.55
C GLU A 214 27.54 25.10 2.43
N ALA A 215 26.25 25.07 2.78
CA ALA A 215 25.17 24.97 1.80
C ALA A 215 25.19 26.12 0.79
N ILE A 216 25.42 27.35 1.21
CA ILE A 216 25.38 28.52 0.31
C ILE A 216 26.67 28.68 -0.49
N LEU A 217 27.84 28.47 0.13
CA LEU A 217 29.13 28.76 -0.48
C LEU A 217 29.64 27.62 -1.38
N HIS A 218 29.26 26.37 -1.08
CA HIS A 218 29.75 25.19 -1.79
C HIS A 218 28.64 24.42 -2.54
N ASP A 219 27.39 24.85 -2.44
CA ASP A 219 26.21 24.14 -2.98
C ASP A 219 26.08 22.70 -2.42
N GLU A 220 26.58 22.48 -1.20
CA GLU A 220 26.60 21.18 -0.54
C GLU A 220 25.53 21.07 0.54
N VAL A 221 24.55 20.18 0.33
CA VAL A 221 23.50 19.89 1.31
C VAL A 221 23.60 18.42 1.70
N ASN A 222 24.28 18.14 2.81
CA ASN A 222 24.50 16.78 3.30
C ASN A 222 24.20 16.63 4.80
N PHE A 223 23.05 17.11 5.24
CA PHE A 223 22.64 17.02 6.64
C PHE A 223 21.15 16.66 6.79
N GLY A 224 20.84 16.02 7.91
CA GLY A 224 19.48 15.69 8.34
C GLY A 224 18.61 15.06 7.25
N ILE A 225 17.39 15.59 7.09
CA ILE A 225 16.37 15.02 6.19
C ILE A 225 16.77 15.06 4.72
N TYR A 226 17.74 15.89 4.36
CA TYR A 226 18.21 16.09 2.99
C TYR A 226 19.21 15.03 2.54
N GLN A 227 19.84 14.29 3.46
CA GLN A 227 20.74 13.19 3.11
C GLN A 227 20.03 12.08 2.33
N SER A 228 18.80 11.75 2.75
CA SER A 228 17.96 10.76 2.06
C SER A 228 17.07 11.37 0.97
N ASN A 229 16.97 12.70 0.92
CA ASN A 229 16.10 13.43 -0.01
C ASN A 229 16.87 14.63 -0.60
N PRO A 230 17.76 14.41 -1.59
CA PRO A 230 18.58 15.46 -2.19
C PRO A 230 17.72 16.66 -2.60
N THR A 231 18.05 17.83 -2.06
CA THR A 231 17.22 19.03 -2.17
C THR A 231 18.11 20.22 -2.57
N PRO A 232 17.77 20.97 -3.63
CA PRO A 232 18.53 22.15 -4.03
C PRO A 232 18.56 23.22 -2.91
N VAL A 233 19.68 23.91 -2.77
CA VAL A 233 19.90 24.97 -1.76
C VAL A 233 18.75 25.99 -1.69
N PRO A 234 18.17 26.49 -2.80
CA PRO A 234 17.03 27.41 -2.71
C PRO A 234 15.84 26.87 -1.91
N HIS A 235 15.53 25.58 -2.05
CA HIS A 235 14.44 24.95 -1.31
C HIS A 235 14.81 24.71 0.15
N VAL A 236 16.07 24.40 0.46
CA VAL A 236 16.56 24.30 1.85
C VAL A 236 16.43 25.65 2.57
N LEU A 237 16.83 26.74 1.92
CA LEU A 237 16.67 28.08 2.49
C LEU A 237 15.18 28.46 2.60
N ALA A 238 14.34 28.05 1.65
CA ALA A 238 12.89 28.25 1.73
C ALA A 238 12.28 27.50 2.93
N ASP A 239 12.74 26.28 3.21
CA ASP A 239 12.36 25.49 4.39
C ASP A 239 12.76 26.19 5.69
N VAL A 240 14.04 26.59 5.79
CA VAL A 240 14.57 27.29 6.96
C VAL A 240 13.78 28.57 7.26
N ARG A 241 13.50 29.36 6.20
CA ARG A 241 12.64 30.54 6.30
C ARG A 241 11.23 30.19 6.77
N ALA A 242 10.58 29.22 6.14
CA ALA A 242 9.19 28.88 6.40
C ALA A 242 8.96 28.46 7.86
N ILE A 243 9.89 27.69 8.41
CA ILE A 243 9.89 27.27 9.81
C ILE A 243 10.28 28.44 10.73
N GLY A 244 11.39 29.11 10.44
CA GLY A 244 11.93 30.16 11.29
C GLY A 244 10.98 31.35 11.43
N GLU A 245 10.28 31.75 10.37
CA GLU A 245 9.25 32.80 10.42
C GLU A 245 8.13 32.45 11.41
N LYS A 246 7.64 31.20 11.36
CA LYS A 246 6.58 30.73 12.25
C LYS A 246 7.08 30.52 13.67
N TYR A 247 8.32 30.10 13.84
CA TYR A 247 8.94 29.96 15.15
C TYR A 247 9.09 31.33 15.84
N LEU A 248 9.62 32.33 15.14
CA LEU A 248 9.74 33.70 15.67
C LEU A 248 8.37 34.28 16.04
N ALA A 249 7.35 34.12 15.19
CA ALA A 249 6.00 34.56 15.49
C ALA A 249 5.38 33.82 16.71
N ALA A 250 5.71 32.54 16.91
CA ALA A 250 5.29 31.79 18.09
C ALA A 250 6.04 32.23 19.35
N LEU A 251 7.33 32.58 19.22
CA LEU A 251 8.17 33.08 20.30
C LEU A 251 7.66 34.43 20.80
N ASP A 252 7.34 35.36 19.90
CA ASP A 252 6.80 36.68 20.23
C ASP A 252 5.45 36.60 20.97
N ARG A 253 4.66 35.54 20.67
CA ARG A 253 3.37 35.27 21.34
C ARG A 253 3.52 34.48 22.65
N GLY A 254 4.75 34.11 23.03
CA GLY A 254 5.01 33.29 24.22
C GLY A 254 4.52 31.84 24.11
N VAL A 255 4.28 31.33 22.90
CA VAL A 255 3.77 29.97 22.66
C VAL A 255 4.87 28.92 22.75
N VAL A 256 6.11 29.30 22.46
CA VAL A 256 7.29 28.42 22.54
C VAL A 256 8.28 28.97 23.58
N SER A 257 8.87 28.07 24.37
CA SER A 257 9.89 28.46 25.35
C SER A 257 11.25 28.67 24.68
N PRO A 258 11.97 29.76 25.00
CA PRO A 258 13.29 30.01 24.43
C PRO A 258 14.30 28.99 24.96
N ARG A 259 15.02 28.32 24.06
CA ARG A 259 16.15 27.42 24.37
C ARG A 259 17.47 28.00 23.85
N PHE A 260 17.66 29.30 24.03
CA PHE A 260 18.81 30.05 23.53
C PHE A 260 19.60 30.69 24.67
N PRO A 261 20.90 31.00 24.48
CA PRO A 261 21.71 31.68 25.48
C PRO A 261 21.06 32.98 25.98
N ALA A 262 21.22 33.29 27.27
CA ALA A 262 20.55 34.43 27.90
C ALA A 262 20.89 35.78 27.23
N ALA A 263 22.14 35.96 26.77
CA ALA A 263 22.57 37.16 26.05
C ALA A 263 21.83 37.33 24.71
N VAL A 264 21.67 36.24 23.95
CA VAL A 264 20.93 36.21 22.67
C VAL A 264 19.46 36.55 22.90
N MET A 265 18.85 35.97 23.94
CA MET A 265 17.45 36.25 24.27
C MET A 265 17.23 37.65 24.85
N ARG A 266 18.23 38.25 25.49
CA ARG A 266 18.18 39.65 25.94
C ARG A 266 18.16 40.58 24.73
N GLU A 267 19.14 40.43 23.84
CA GLU A 267 19.24 41.19 22.60
C GLU A 267 17.95 41.11 21.77
N TYR A 268 17.38 39.91 21.59
CA TYR A 268 16.13 39.75 20.84
C TYR A 268 14.94 40.49 21.47
N ARG A 269 14.86 40.50 22.80
CA ARG A 269 13.79 41.18 23.54
C ARG A 269 13.94 42.70 23.54
N ASP A 270 15.19 43.17 23.56
CA ASP A 270 15.52 44.60 23.52
C ASP A 270 15.28 45.23 22.14
N LEU A 271 15.13 44.42 21.09
CA LEU A 271 14.70 44.89 19.77
C LEU A 271 13.35 45.61 19.87
N SER A 272 13.21 46.75 19.18
CA SER A 272 11.92 47.42 19.06
C SER A 272 10.93 46.60 18.21
N ASP A 273 9.63 46.87 18.34
CA ASP A 273 8.63 46.20 17.50
C ASP A 273 8.85 46.47 16.01
N GLU A 274 9.36 47.66 15.65
CA GLU A 274 9.76 47.97 14.28
C GLU A 274 10.93 47.08 13.83
N GLU A 275 11.85 46.72 14.73
CA GLU A 275 12.99 45.81 14.49
C GLU A 275 12.58 44.36 14.34
N ARG A 276 11.56 43.94 15.08
CA ARG A 276 11.02 42.59 14.98
C ARG A 276 10.08 42.41 13.79
N THR A 277 9.24 43.41 13.50
CA THR A 277 8.12 43.28 12.55
C THR A 277 8.26 44.14 11.30
N ALA A 278 7.72 43.65 10.18
CA ALA A 278 7.51 44.46 8.99
C ALA A 278 6.16 45.19 9.11
N ALA A 279 6.15 46.39 9.69
CA ALA A 279 4.96 47.26 9.77
C ALA A 279 4.58 47.86 8.39
N GLY A 280 4.34 47.00 7.39
CA GLY A 280 3.97 47.40 6.02
C GLY A 280 5.04 48.14 5.21
N ARG A 281 6.15 48.55 5.86
CA ARG A 281 7.32 49.16 5.21
C ARG A 281 8.47 48.18 5.14
N VAL A 282 9.24 48.36 4.09
CA VAL A 282 10.45 47.63 3.77
C VAL A 282 11.62 48.40 4.40
N PRO A 283 12.17 47.98 5.56
CA PRO A 283 13.09 48.84 6.30
C PRO A 283 14.47 48.86 5.62
N ALA A 284 15.01 50.05 5.33
CA ALA A 284 16.35 50.25 4.74
C ALA A 284 17.49 50.00 5.75
N ARG A 285 17.56 48.77 6.25
CA ARG A 285 18.55 48.27 7.21
C ARG A 285 18.75 46.77 7.09
N ALA A 286 19.82 46.28 7.71
CA ALA A 286 20.05 44.87 7.87
C ALA A 286 19.15 44.32 8.98
N VAL A 287 18.61 43.12 8.75
CA VAL A 287 17.91 42.34 9.80
C VAL A 287 18.91 42.12 10.95
N PRO A 288 18.52 42.28 12.23
CA PRO A 288 19.37 41.95 13.35
C PRO A 288 19.90 40.51 13.27
N ALA A 289 21.18 40.28 13.55
CA ALA A 289 21.78 38.94 13.49
C ALA A 289 21.03 37.95 14.40
N VAL A 290 20.63 38.40 15.58
CA VAL A 290 19.89 37.62 16.58
C VAL A 290 18.58 37.01 16.02
N THR A 291 17.84 37.75 15.19
CA THR A 291 16.58 37.30 14.61
C THR A 291 16.80 36.11 13.67
N THR A 292 17.80 36.21 12.78
CA THR A 292 18.17 35.11 11.89
C THR A 292 18.74 33.95 12.69
N ALA A 293 19.61 34.20 13.67
CA ALA A 293 20.22 33.17 14.50
C ALA A 293 19.17 32.28 15.18
N ILE A 294 18.15 32.89 15.80
CA ILE A 294 17.05 32.17 16.45
C ILE A 294 16.22 31.38 15.43
N GLY A 295 15.75 32.04 14.37
CA GLY A 295 14.88 31.41 13.38
C GLY A 295 15.55 30.27 12.62
N ALA A 296 16.80 30.47 12.20
CA ALA A 296 17.58 29.48 11.49
C ALA A 296 17.91 28.28 12.38
N THR A 297 18.32 28.51 13.63
CA THR A 297 18.65 27.43 14.56
C THR A 297 17.44 26.58 14.92
N ALA A 298 16.29 27.20 15.16
CA ALA A 298 15.04 26.48 15.38
C ALA A 298 14.65 25.63 14.16
N ALA A 299 14.87 26.14 12.94
CA ALA A 299 14.59 25.39 11.73
C ALA A 299 15.57 24.22 11.51
N ILE A 300 16.87 24.43 11.68
CA ILE A 300 17.89 23.38 11.56
C ILE A 300 17.69 22.30 12.62
N ALA A 301 17.18 22.62 13.81
CA ALA A 301 16.81 21.59 14.80
C ALA A 301 15.72 20.62 14.29
N ILE A 302 14.88 21.03 13.34
CA ILE A 302 13.87 20.20 12.69
C ILE A 302 14.43 19.51 11.45
N VAL A 303 14.97 20.27 10.49
CA VAL A 303 15.43 19.70 9.22
C VAL A 303 16.75 18.93 9.36
N GLY A 304 17.48 19.15 10.45
CA GLY A 304 18.69 18.41 10.83
C GLY A 304 18.43 17.01 11.41
N GLN A 305 17.17 16.59 11.57
CA GLN A 305 16.86 15.24 12.05
C GLN A 305 17.20 14.17 11.00
N SER A 306 17.50 12.94 11.45
CA SER A 306 17.97 11.84 10.59
C SER A 306 16.99 11.41 9.51
N ASP A 307 15.69 11.55 9.76
CA ASP A 307 14.62 11.15 8.85
C ASP A 307 13.37 12.02 9.01
N LEU A 308 12.43 11.87 8.07
CA LEU A 308 11.21 12.68 8.01
C LEU A 308 10.29 12.45 9.20
N ARG A 309 10.29 11.26 9.82
CA ARG A 309 9.46 10.95 10.99
C ARG A 309 10.01 11.63 12.23
N ALA A 310 11.32 11.59 12.43
CA ALA A 310 12.01 12.30 13.51
C ALA A 310 11.80 13.81 13.38
N ALA A 311 11.94 14.38 12.17
CA ALA A 311 11.61 15.78 11.89
C ALA A 311 10.14 16.09 12.20
N GLY A 312 9.21 15.21 11.80
CA GLY A 312 7.79 15.32 12.12
C GLY A 312 7.48 15.31 13.62
N ALA A 313 8.21 14.51 14.40
CA ALA A 313 8.08 14.49 15.86
C ALA A 313 8.55 15.80 16.51
N VAL A 314 9.67 16.36 16.05
CA VAL A 314 10.15 17.68 16.52
C VAL A 314 9.15 18.78 16.14
N LEU A 315 8.62 18.77 14.91
CA LEU A 315 7.54 19.68 14.50
C LEU A 315 6.33 19.60 15.43
N SER A 316 5.90 18.38 15.79
CA SER A 316 4.77 18.16 16.71
C SER A 316 5.07 18.66 18.12
N SER A 317 6.32 18.60 18.59
CA SER A 317 6.71 19.14 19.89
C SER A 317 6.62 20.67 19.98
N ILE A 318 6.89 21.36 18.86
CA ILE A 318 6.84 22.83 18.77
C ILE A 318 5.40 23.29 18.48
N TRP A 319 4.72 22.61 17.55
CA TRP A 319 3.32 22.86 17.18
C TRP A 319 2.48 21.63 17.48
N PRO A 320 1.97 21.49 18.73
CA PRO A 320 1.24 20.31 19.16
C PRO A 320 -0.08 20.10 18.42
N PRO A 321 -0.68 18.91 18.55
CA PRO A 321 -1.99 18.59 18.00
C PRO A 321 -3.04 19.68 18.27
N GLY A 322 -3.45 20.39 17.22
CA GLY A 322 -4.44 21.47 17.25
C GLY A 322 -3.88 22.76 16.67
N ASN A 323 -2.57 22.97 16.83
CA ASN A 323 -1.85 24.15 16.39
C ASN A 323 -1.03 23.94 15.10
N GLN A 324 -1.01 22.72 14.55
CA GLN A 324 -0.30 22.37 13.31
C GLN A 324 -0.77 23.20 12.09
N GLY A 325 -2.01 23.69 12.10
CA GLY A 325 -2.53 24.59 11.06
C GLY A 325 -1.76 25.90 10.93
N ILE A 326 -1.07 26.34 12.00
CA ILE A 326 -0.28 27.58 12.04
C ILE A 326 0.88 27.54 11.05
N ILE A 327 1.54 26.38 10.93
CA ILE A 327 2.68 26.17 10.02
C ILE A 327 2.27 25.56 8.68
N SER A 328 1.08 24.95 8.59
CA SER A 328 0.55 24.34 7.36
C SER A 328 0.67 25.24 6.14
N SER A 329 0.20 26.49 6.22
CA SER A 329 0.24 27.41 5.10
C SER A 329 1.67 27.73 4.69
N SER A 330 2.57 27.91 5.67
CA SER A 330 4.01 28.13 5.46
C SER A 330 4.70 27.01 4.69
N ILE A 331 4.29 25.76 4.96
CA ILE A 331 4.91 24.57 4.36
C ILE A 331 4.24 24.17 3.04
N THR A 332 2.94 24.40 2.86
CA THR A 332 2.19 23.79 1.75
C THR A 332 1.86 24.73 0.60
N MET A 333 1.93 26.04 0.80
CA MET A 333 1.67 27.00 -0.28
C MET A 333 2.83 27.06 -1.27
N THR A 334 2.51 27.01 -2.56
CA THR A 334 3.44 27.16 -3.69
C THR A 334 3.39 28.58 -4.29
N GLY A 335 4.34 28.90 -5.17
CA GLY A 335 4.47 30.21 -5.79
C GLY A 335 4.94 31.31 -4.83
N ARG A 336 5.65 30.93 -3.76
CA ARG A 336 6.15 31.91 -2.77
C ARG A 336 7.35 32.67 -3.32
N LEU A 337 7.46 33.95 -2.95
CA LEU A 337 8.65 34.74 -3.19
C LEU A 337 9.87 34.00 -2.58
N GLY A 338 10.91 33.70 -3.37
CA GLY A 338 12.07 32.93 -2.91
C GLY A 338 11.98 31.42 -3.02
N GLY A 339 10.96 30.92 -3.69
CA GLY A 339 10.81 29.50 -3.95
C GLY A 339 9.95 28.79 -2.92
N ASP A 340 9.55 27.59 -3.34
CA ASP A 340 8.67 26.71 -2.61
C ASP A 340 9.48 25.83 -1.64
N THR A 341 8.81 25.39 -0.59
CA THR A 341 9.39 24.43 0.36
C THR A 341 9.65 23.09 -0.31
N SER A 342 10.67 22.40 0.19
CA SER A 342 11.09 21.11 -0.32
C SER A 342 10.00 20.04 -0.16
N ALA A 343 10.10 18.99 -0.95
CA ALA A 343 9.28 17.80 -0.72
C ALA A 343 9.60 17.14 0.62
N ALA A 344 10.87 17.20 1.08
CA ALA A 344 11.31 16.63 2.35
C ALA A 344 10.63 17.29 3.56
N LEU A 345 10.57 18.63 3.60
CA LEU A 345 9.86 19.34 4.67
C LEU A 345 8.35 19.07 4.61
N ARG A 346 7.76 19.05 3.41
CA ARG A 346 6.34 18.69 3.23
C ARG A 346 6.05 17.26 3.71
N GLY A 347 6.93 16.30 3.44
CA GLY A 347 6.84 14.93 3.94
C GLY A 347 6.98 14.85 5.46
N SER A 348 7.93 15.59 6.04
CA SER A 348 8.08 15.71 7.51
C SER A 348 6.82 16.27 8.17
N TYR A 349 6.18 17.25 7.54
CA TYR A 349 4.90 17.77 7.99
C TYR A 349 3.76 16.74 7.90
N LEU A 350 3.74 15.89 6.88
CA LEU A 350 2.78 14.78 6.79
C LEU A 350 3.01 13.73 7.89
N GLU A 351 4.26 13.39 8.21
CA GLU A 351 4.58 12.53 9.37
C GLU A 351 4.11 13.15 10.69
N CYS A 352 4.23 14.47 10.86
CA CYS A 352 3.69 15.20 12.01
C CYS A 352 2.15 15.07 12.11
N LEU A 353 1.45 14.98 10.98
CA LEU A 353 -0.01 14.80 10.94
C LEU A 353 -0.44 13.34 11.13
N ALA A 354 0.44 12.36 10.94
CA ALA A 354 0.12 10.94 10.91
C ALA A 354 -0.76 10.45 12.09
N PRO A 355 -0.55 10.87 13.36
CA PRO A 355 -1.38 10.41 14.48
C PRO A 355 -2.85 10.84 14.40
N LYS A 356 -3.16 11.88 13.62
CA LYS A 356 -4.53 12.38 13.42
C LYS A 356 -5.22 11.80 12.21
N LEU A 357 -4.46 11.26 11.27
CA LEU A 357 -4.98 10.69 10.04
C LEU A 357 -5.59 9.32 10.32
N GLY A 358 -6.77 9.07 9.77
CA GLY A 358 -7.36 7.74 9.75
C GLY A 358 -6.53 6.77 8.90
N ALA A 359 -6.73 5.47 9.09
CA ALA A 359 -5.96 4.44 8.39
C ALA A 359 -6.01 4.55 6.86
N ALA A 360 -7.16 4.93 6.30
CA ALA A 360 -7.31 5.16 4.85
C ALA A 360 -6.53 6.39 4.37
N GLU A 361 -6.59 7.50 5.12
CA GLU A 361 -5.83 8.72 4.81
C GLU A 361 -4.32 8.44 4.90
N GLN A 362 -3.86 7.71 5.92
CA GLN A 362 -2.45 7.31 6.03
C GLN A 362 -1.97 6.54 4.79
N LEU A 363 -2.83 5.72 4.18
CA LEU A 363 -2.52 5.07 2.90
C LEU A 363 -2.48 6.06 1.73
N GLN A 364 -3.46 6.97 1.62
CA GLN A 364 -3.50 8.01 0.59
C GLN A 364 -2.27 8.91 0.63
N TYR A 365 -1.85 9.35 1.82
CA TYR A 365 -0.68 10.19 2.05
C TYR A 365 0.66 9.43 2.08
N ARG A 366 0.63 8.10 1.92
CA ARG A 366 1.81 7.22 1.93
C ARG A 366 2.71 7.40 3.17
N ILE A 367 2.08 7.52 4.35
CA ILE A 367 2.75 7.73 5.63
C ILE A 367 3.70 6.58 5.98
N GLY A 368 4.93 6.92 6.35
CA GLY A 368 6.00 5.99 6.69
C GLY A 368 6.86 5.52 5.51
N THR A 369 6.60 6.03 4.30
CA THR A 369 7.52 5.85 3.17
C THR A 369 8.71 6.81 3.26
N THR A 370 9.72 6.63 2.40
CA THR A 370 10.89 7.54 2.34
C THR A 370 10.51 8.99 2.05
N LEU A 371 9.41 9.20 1.33
CA LEU A 371 8.85 10.51 1.04
C LEU A 371 7.31 10.44 1.03
N PRO A 372 6.66 10.70 2.17
CA PRO A 372 5.21 10.87 2.23
C PRO A 372 4.79 12.07 1.40
N THR A 373 3.70 11.93 0.66
CA THR A 373 3.24 12.96 -0.29
C THR A 373 1.73 13.10 -0.24
N LYS A 374 1.23 14.28 -0.57
CA LYS A 374 -0.21 14.46 -0.82
C LYS A 374 -0.64 13.55 -1.97
N PRO A 375 -1.84 12.95 -1.89
CA PRO A 375 -2.38 12.16 -2.98
C PRO A 375 -2.52 13.02 -4.25
N ALA A 376 -2.30 12.42 -5.41
CA ALA A 376 -2.38 13.10 -6.69
C ALA A 376 -3.72 12.82 -7.37
N THR A 377 -4.31 13.85 -7.97
CA THR A 377 -5.50 13.73 -8.82
C THR A 377 -5.08 13.17 -10.18
N ASN A 378 -5.22 11.86 -10.39
CA ASN A 378 -4.92 11.21 -11.67
C ASN A 378 -5.96 10.10 -11.97
N PRO A 379 -7.11 10.47 -12.57
CA PRO A 379 -8.19 9.52 -12.84
C PRO A 379 -7.77 8.37 -13.76
N GLU A 380 -6.88 8.62 -14.72
CA GLU A 380 -6.42 7.60 -15.67
C GLU A 380 -5.59 6.52 -14.96
N LEU A 381 -4.71 6.92 -14.05
CA LEU A 381 -3.94 5.99 -13.23
C LEU A 381 -4.84 5.14 -12.33
N VAL A 382 -5.87 5.74 -11.73
CA VAL A 382 -6.88 5.01 -10.93
C VAL A 382 -7.59 3.98 -11.79
N ARG A 383 -8.02 4.37 -13.00
CA ARG A 383 -8.67 3.48 -13.98
C ARG A 383 -7.77 2.30 -14.34
N ILE A 384 -6.49 2.56 -14.62
CA ILE A 384 -5.48 1.53 -14.92
C ILE A 384 -5.29 0.59 -13.72
N MET A 385 -5.09 1.14 -12.52
CA MET A 385 -4.90 0.34 -11.30
C MET A 385 -6.11 -0.56 -11.01
N ALA A 386 -7.33 -0.07 -11.20
CA ALA A 386 -8.55 -0.86 -11.02
C ALA A 386 -8.67 -2.06 -11.99
N THR A 387 -7.97 -2.03 -13.14
CA THR A 387 -7.87 -3.21 -14.03
C THR A 387 -6.90 -4.26 -13.51
N ARG A 388 -5.89 -3.86 -12.72
CA ARG A 388 -4.80 -4.72 -12.25
C ARG A 388 -5.12 -5.44 -10.93
N MET A 389 -6.27 -5.13 -10.32
CA MET A 389 -6.62 -5.56 -8.97
C MET A 389 -7.96 -6.32 -8.92
N PRO A 390 -8.02 -7.45 -8.18
CA PRO A 390 -9.27 -8.15 -7.91
C PRO A 390 -10.15 -7.39 -6.91
N THR A 391 -11.46 -7.64 -6.92
CA THR A 391 -12.39 -7.09 -5.91
C THR A 391 -12.05 -7.57 -4.51
N MET A 392 -11.57 -8.81 -4.36
CA MET A 392 -11.04 -9.37 -3.13
C MET A 392 -9.53 -9.59 -3.31
N LEU A 393 -8.72 -8.92 -2.51
CA LEU A 393 -7.25 -9.03 -2.55
C LEU A 393 -6.81 -10.49 -2.53
N TRP A 394 -5.67 -10.82 -3.16
CA TRP A 394 -5.13 -12.18 -3.19
C TRP A 394 -5.02 -12.80 -1.78
N PRO A 395 -5.47 -14.05 -1.60
CA PRO A 395 -5.50 -14.69 -0.28
C PRO A 395 -4.10 -14.87 0.32
N GLN A 396 -3.09 -15.11 -0.53
CA GLN A 396 -1.68 -15.15 -0.12
C GLN A 396 -1.22 -13.85 0.55
N TRP A 397 -1.79 -12.71 0.16
CA TRP A 397 -1.49 -11.42 0.77
C TRP A 397 -2.37 -11.16 1.99
N SER A 398 -3.69 -11.27 1.84
CA SER A 398 -4.64 -10.89 2.91
C SER A 398 -4.50 -11.70 4.20
N LEU A 399 -4.05 -12.95 4.11
CA LEU A 399 -3.82 -13.79 5.29
C LEU A 399 -2.66 -13.33 6.15
N ARG A 400 -1.67 -12.65 5.56
CA ARG A 400 -0.46 -12.17 6.26
C ARG A 400 -0.68 -10.78 6.86
N LEU A 401 -1.48 -9.94 6.19
CA LEU A 401 -1.69 -8.53 6.54
C LEU A 401 -2.62 -8.29 7.74
N ALA A 402 -3.19 -9.33 8.34
CA ALA A 402 -4.23 -9.18 9.35
C ALA A 402 -4.25 -10.35 10.34
N GLU A 403 -4.73 -10.07 11.55
CA GLU A 403 -4.96 -11.09 12.57
C GLU A 403 -5.95 -12.17 12.11
N GLN A 404 -5.76 -13.40 12.57
CA GLN A 404 -6.55 -14.57 12.16
C GLN A 404 -8.04 -14.51 12.57
N ASN A 405 -8.40 -13.62 13.49
CA ASN A 405 -9.77 -13.40 13.96
C ASN A 405 -10.62 -12.54 12.98
N LEU A 406 -9.99 -11.88 12.00
CA LEU A 406 -10.68 -11.04 11.03
C LEU A 406 -11.25 -11.86 9.87
N PHE A 407 -12.53 -11.65 9.58
CA PHE A 407 -13.25 -12.41 8.55
C PHE A 407 -12.70 -12.11 7.14
N GLN A 408 -11.99 -13.06 6.54
CA GLN A 408 -11.22 -12.86 5.31
C GLN A 408 -12.07 -12.41 4.11
N ARG A 409 -13.30 -12.89 3.96
CA ARG A 409 -14.20 -12.44 2.88
C ARG A 409 -14.43 -10.93 2.90
N PHE A 410 -14.54 -10.36 4.10
CA PHE A 410 -14.75 -8.93 4.29
C PHE A 410 -13.43 -8.17 4.11
N LEU A 411 -12.40 -8.62 4.81
CA LEU A 411 -11.10 -7.99 4.86
C LEU A 411 -10.46 -7.85 3.46
N ARG A 412 -10.55 -8.90 2.63
CA ARG A 412 -9.94 -8.92 1.30
C ARG A 412 -10.43 -7.79 0.41
N SER A 413 -11.72 -7.46 0.45
CA SER A 413 -12.24 -6.32 -0.31
C SER A 413 -11.83 -4.98 0.27
N VAL A 414 -11.80 -4.87 1.61
CA VAL A 414 -11.30 -3.67 2.29
C VAL A 414 -9.85 -3.38 1.87
N LEU A 415 -9.00 -4.41 1.82
CA LEU A 415 -7.61 -4.28 1.39
C LEU A 415 -7.47 -3.90 -0.08
N SER A 416 -8.30 -4.45 -0.98
CA SER A 416 -8.29 -4.04 -2.41
C SER A 416 -8.69 -2.57 -2.57
N VAL A 417 -9.73 -2.11 -1.86
CA VAL A 417 -10.11 -0.69 -1.88
C VAL A 417 -8.99 0.18 -1.31
N GLY A 418 -8.43 -0.19 -0.15
CA GLY A 418 -7.31 0.53 0.46
C GLY A 418 -6.09 0.62 -0.44
N LEU A 419 -5.76 -0.46 -1.17
CA LEU A 419 -4.66 -0.51 -2.13
C LEU A 419 -4.87 0.45 -3.31
N LEU A 420 -6.13 0.65 -3.75
CA LEU A 420 -6.45 1.61 -4.82
C LEU A 420 -6.37 3.07 -4.34
N LEU A 421 -6.60 3.34 -3.06
CA LEU A 421 -6.46 4.69 -2.48
C LEU A 421 -5.00 5.16 -2.36
N ILE A 422 -4.03 4.25 -2.36
CA ILE A 422 -2.61 4.59 -2.12
C ILE A 422 -2.09 5.60 -3.14
N GLY A 423 -1.79 6.81 -2.67
CA GLY A 423 -1.26 7.92 -3.46
C GLY A 423 -2.26 8.57 -4.42
N ASN A 424 -3.54 8.20 -4.39
CA ASN A 424 -4.55 8.70 -5.32
C ASN A 424 -5.61 9.55 -4.59
N ASP A 425 -5.91 10.71 -5.15
CA ASP A 425 -6.89 11.65 -4.63
C ASP A 425 -8.28 11.28 -5.16
N ILE A 426 -8.86 10.23 -4.56
CA ILE A 426 -10.19 9.70 -4.88
C ILE A 426 -10.97 9.41 -3.60
N GLU A 427 -12.29 9.54 -3.70
CA GLU A 427 -13.21 9.17 -2.62
C GLU A 427 -13.32 7.65 -2.47
N VAL A 428 -13.69 7.21 -1.27
CA VAL A 428 -13.83 5.79 -0.96
C VAL A 428 -14.92 5.13 -1.81
N GLU A 429 -16.03 5.82 -2.06
CA GLU A 429 -17.15 5.36 -2.89
C GLU A 429 -16.72 5.10 -4.32
N GLU A 430 -15.93 6.02 -4.91
CA GLU A 430 -15.40 5.88 -6.27
C GLU A 430 -14.47 4.66 -6.37
N ALA A 431 -13.65 4.43 -5.33
CA ALA A 431 -12.80 3.25 -5.26
C ALA A 431 -13.62 1.94 -5.12
N ILE A 432 -14.68 1.95 -4.31
CA ILE A 432 -15.61 0.82 -4.16
C ILE A 432 -16.29 0.50 -5.50
N GLU A 433 -16.81 1.50 -6.20
CA GLU A 433 -17.47 1.35 -7.49
C GLU A 433 -16.50 0.83 -8.56
N SER A 434 -15.30 1.40 -8.65
CA SER A 434 -14.26 1.01 -9.61
C SER A 434 -13.86 -0.47 -9.51
N LEU A 435 -13.91 -1.03 -8.30
CA LEU A 435 -13.57 -2.43 -8.03
C LEU A 435 -14.78 -3.37 -8.04
N GLY A 436 -16.01 -2.86 -8.21
CA GLY A 436 -17.23 -3.65 -8.08
C GLY A 436 -17.37 -4.29 -6.69
N CYS A 437 -16.95 -3.55 -5.66
CA CYS A 437 -16.85 -4.00 -4.28
C CYS A 437 -18.24 -4.02 -3.63
N PRO A 438 -18.73 -5.16 -3.08
CA PRO A 438 -20.08 -5.26 -2.53
C PRO A 438 -20.26 -4.57 -1.17
N GLN A 439 -19.18 -4.07 -0.56
CA GLN A 439 -19.20 -3.45 0.77
C GLN A 439 -19.56 -1.96 0.70
N ALA A 440 -20.35 -1.49 1.67
CA ALA A 440 -20.63 -0.06 1.86
C ALA A 440 -19.42 0.70 2.47
N ARG A 441 -19.37 2.03 2.30
CA ARG A 441 -18.33 2.90 2.88
C ARG A 441 -18.11 2.69 4.39
N ALA A 442 -19.18 2.56 5.17
CA ALA A 442 -19.08 2.36 6.61
C ALA A 442 -18.33 1.06 6.98
N SER A 443 -18.54 0.01 6.18
CA SER A 443 -17.84 -1.27 6.32
C SER A 443 -16.35 -1.12 6.03
N PHE A 444 -15.99 -0.42 4.94
CA PHE A 444 -14.60 -0.14 4.62
C PHE A 444 -13.87 0.56 5.78
N HIS A 445 -14.41 1.66 6.30
CA HIS A 445 -13.77 2.39 7.41
C HIS A 445 -13.67 1.56 8.69
N ALA A 446 -14.68 0.72 9.00
CA ALA A 446 -14.61 -0.19 10.14
C ALA A 446 -13.50 -1.23 9.97
N GLY A 447 -13.34 -1.80 8.77
CA GLY A 447 -12.26 -2.74 8.44
C GLY A 447 -10.88 -2.10 8.55
N MET A 448 -10.69 -0.93 7.94
CA MET A 448 -9.44 -0.18 8.01
C MET A 448 -9.07 0.22 9.44
N ARG A 449 -10.07 0.65 10.24
CA ARG A 449 -9.87 0.98 11.67
C ARG A 449 -9.45 -0.25 12.48
N ASN A 450 -10.00 -1.42 12.19
CA ASN A 450 -9.60 -2.65 12.88
C ASN A 450 -8.20 -3.11 12.50
N LEU A 451 -7.81 -2.95 11.23
CA LEU A 451 -6.43 -3.22 10.79
C LEU A 451 -5.42 -2.31 11.49
N SER A 452 -5.72 -1.02 11.60
CA SER A 452 -4.81 -0.05 12.22
C SER A 452 -4.67 -0.16 13.74
N LYS A 453 -5.44 -1.05 14.40
CA LYS A 453 -5.25 -1.34 15.83
C LYS A 453 -4.08 -2.28 16.09
N SER A 454 -3.65 -3.04 15.08
CA SER A 454 -2.49 -3.93 15.21
C SER A 454 -1.21 -3.10 15.42
N PRO A 455 -0.30 -3.54 16.32
CA PRO A 455 1.00 -2.90 16.47
C PRO A 455 1.84 -2.96 15.18
N ASP A 456 1.59 -3.96 14.33
CA ASP A 456 2.29 -4.18 13.05
C ASP A 456 1.73 -3.35 11.90
N TRP A 457 0.77 -2.43 12.17
CA TRP A 457 0.18 -1.58 11.15
C TRP A 457 1.20 -0.84 10.26
N PRO A 458 2.33 -0.31 10.77
CA PRO A 458 3.35 0.30 9.90
C PRO A 458 3.90 -0.66 8.84
N ASP A 459 4.12 -1.92 9.18
CA ASP A 459 4.64 -2.95 8.27
C ASP A 459 3.54 -3.45 7.33
N VAL A 460 2.29 -3.53 7.78
CA VAL A 460 1.12 -3.79 6.92
C VAL A 460 0.96 -2.68 5.87
N ARG A 461 1.10 -1.40 6.25
CA ARG A 461 1.09 -0.28 5.29
C ARG A 461 2.24 -0.41 4.30
N THR A 462 3.44 -0.71 4.78
CA THR A 462 4.63 -0.90 3.94
C THR A 462 4.44 -2.01 2.92
N ALA A 463 3.84 -3.14 3.32
CA ALA A 463 3.48 -4.21 2.40
C ALA A 463 2.50 -3.73 1.31
N LEU A 464 1.46 -2.98 1.68
CA LEU A 464 0.51 -2.41 0.72
C LEU A 464 1.17 -1.37 -0.20
N TYR A 465 2.13 -0.58 0.28
CA TYR A 465 2.90 0.34 -0.56
C TYR A 465 3.75 -0.41 -1.58
N ARG A 466 4.52 -1.42 -1.15
CA ARG A 466 5.32 -2.28 -2.05
C ARG A 466 4.43 -2.95 -3.11
N LEU A 467 3.25 -3.40 -2.71
CA LEU A 467 2.27 -3.98 -3.61
C LEU A 467 1.73 -2.97 -4.64
N SER A 468 1.38 -1.76 -4.18
CA SER A 468 0.92 -0.67 -5.06
C SER A 468 1.98 -0.33 -6.09
N ASP A 469 3.23 -0.17 -5.64
CA ASP A 469 4.36 0.22 -6.48
C ASP A 469 4.71 -0.89 -7.47
N TYR A 470 4.69 -2.16 -7.05
CA TYR A 470 4.85 -3.32 -7.94
C TYR A 470 3.78 -3.33 -9.03
N LEU A 471 2.50 -3.17 -8.67
CA LEU A 471 1.41 -3.15 -9.64
C LEU A 471 1.49 -1.94 -10.57
N ARG A 472 2.02 -0.79 -10.12
CA ARG A 472 2.24 0.40 -10.96
C ARG A 472 3.29 0.12 -12.04
N VAL A 473 4.41 -0.49 -11.67
CA VAL A 473 5.56 -0.77 -12.56
C VAL A 473 5.34 -2.00 -13.44
N HIS A 474 4.99 -3.15 -12.85
CA HIS A 474 4.93 -4.44 -13.54
C HIS A 474 3.53 -4.81 -14.04
N GLY A 475 2.49 -4.18 -13.52
CA GLY A 475 1.11 -4.48 -13.89
C GLY A 475 0.58 -5.77 -13.26
N SER A 476 -0.47 -6.31 -13.90
CA SER A 476 -1.06 -7.63 -13.61
C SER A 476 -1.29 -8.34 -14.93
N PRO A 477 -0.96 -9.65 -15.05
CA PRO A 477 -1.27 -10.42 -16.24
C PRO A 477 -2.77 -10.65 -16.44
N ILE A 478 -3.59 -10.41 -15.42
CA ILE A 478 -5.06 -10.50 -15.50
C ILE A 478 -5.66 -9.09 -15.50
N ASN A 479 -6.50 -8.79 -16.49
CA ASN A 479 -7.39 -7.63 -16.44
C ASN A 479 -8.65 -7.99 -15.66
N TYR A 480 -8.61 -7.76 -14.35
CA TYR A 480 -9.70 -8.10 -13.44
C TYR A 480 -10.98 -7.31 -13.72
N ARG A 481 -10.89 -6.06 -14.21
CA ARG A 481 -12.08 -5.29 -14.60
C ARG A 481 -12.85 -5.99 -15.72
N ARG A 482 -12.13 -6.47 -16.74
CA ARG A 482 -12.72 -7.26 -17.82
C ARG A 482 -13.28 -8.60 -17.33
N ARG A 483 -12.53 -9.32 -16.48
CA ARG A 483 -12.98 -10.62 -15.93
C ARG A 483 -14.32 -10.52 -15.18
N ARG A 484 -14.53 -9.44 -14.42
CA ARG A 484 -15.79 -9.19 -13.67
C ARG A 484 -17.01 -8.98 -14.56
N GLN A 485 -16.81 -8.61 -15.82
CA GLN A 485 -17.88 -8.30 -16.78
C GLN A 485 -18.24 -9.50 -17.67
N LEU A 486 -17.58 -10.65 -17.49
CA LEU A 486 -17.87 -11.86 -18.27
C LEU A 486 -19.22 -12.48 -17.87
N GLY A 487 -19.91 -13.08 -18.84
CA GLY A 487 -21.10 -13.89 -18.61
C GLY A 487 -20.74 -15.32 -18.22
N PHE A 488 -21.21 -15.80 -17.07
CA PHE A 488 -20.83 -17.12 -16.51
C PHE A 488 -21.86 -18.23 -16.73
N ASP A 489 -22.90 -17.99 -17.54
CA ASP A 489 -24.02 -18.93 -17.75
C ASP A 489 -23.59 -20.29 -18.29
N GLY A 490 -22.51 -20.33 -19.08
CA GLY A 490 -21.92 -21.54 -19.66
C GLY A 490 -20.66 -22.08 -18.98
N LEU A 491 -20.19 -21.47 -17.87
CA LEU A 491 -18.86 -21.78 -17.31
C LEU A 491 -18.69 -23.26 -16.95
N LEU A 492 -19.68 -23.88 -16.32
CA LEU A 492 -19.63 -25.30 -15.97
C LEU A 492 -21.03 -25.92 -16.13
N THR A 493 -21.23 -26.62 -17.23
CA THR A 493 -22.49 -27.31 -17.54
C THR A 493 -22.48 -28.74 -16.95
N GLU A 494 -23.66 -29.31 -16.73
CA GLU A 494 -23.81 -30.69 -16.21
C GLU A 494 -23.07 -31.75 -17.07
N PRO A 495 -23.15 -31.73 -18.42
CA PRO A 495 -22.39 -32.67 -19.24
C PRO A 495 -20.87 -32.54 -19.04
N THR A 496 -20.36 -31.31 -19.01
CA THR A 496 -18.94 -31.03 -18.83
C THR A 496 -18.45 -31.44 -17.43
N TRP A 497 -19.22 -31.14 -16.39
CA TRP A 497 -18.89 -31.55 -15.03
C TRP A 497 -18.81 -33.07 -14.90
N ARG A 498 -19.78 -33.81 -15.44
CA ARG A 498 -19.75 -35.28 -15.47
C ARG A 498 -18.55 -35.81 -16.23
N ARG A 499 -18.15 -35.18 -17.34
CA ARG A 499 -16.97 -35.53 -18.11
C ARG A 499 -15.69 -35.38 -17.27
N ILE A 500 -15.46 -34.19 -16.70
CA ILE A 500 -14.30 -33.91 -15.83
C ILE A 500 -14.26 -34.89 -14.65
N CYS A 501 -15.41 -35.17 -14.01
CA CYS A 501 -15.47 -36.15 -12.93
C CYS A 501 -15.11 -37.57 -13.37
N ARG A 502 -15.52 -38.01 -14.55
CA ARG A 502 -15.16 -39.33 -15.10
C ARG A 502 -13.66 -39.42 -15.37
N GLU A 503 -13.10 -38.43 -16.05
CA GLU A 503 -11.67 -38.35 -16.40
C GLU A 503 -10.77 -38.32 -15.15
N THR A 504 -11.21 -37.60 -14.10
CA THR A 504 -10.44 -37.43 -12.84
C THR A 504 -10.81 -38.44 -11.75
N SER A 505 -11.70 -39.40 -12.05
CA SER A 505 -12.25 -40.36 -11.08
C SER A 505 -12.91 -39.71 -9.85
N THR A 506 -13.40 -38.48 -9.97
CA THR A 506 -14.09 -37.72 -8.91
C THR A 506 -15.59 -38.04 -8.88
N ARG A 507 -16.24 -37.90 -7.72
CA ARG A 507 -17.71 -38.02 -7.62
C ARG A 507 -18.38 -36.77 -8.21
N PRO A 508 -19.43 -36.90 -9.06
CA PRO A 508 -20.10 -35.78 -9.72
C PRO A 508 -21.06 -35.00 -8.81
N ASP A 509 -20.65 -34.69 -7.58
CA ASP A 509 -21.49 -34.03 -6.57
C ASP A 509 -21.09 -32.56 -6.36
N GLY A 510 -22.08 -31.69 -6.12
CA GLY A 510 -21.83 -30.30 -5.73
C GLY A 510 -21.37 -29.39 -6.86
N MET A 511 -21.86 -29.61 -8.08
CA MET A 511 -21.54 -28.80 -9.27
C MET A 511 -21.74 -27.29 -9.04
N ALA A 512 -22.85 -26.89 -8.42
CA ALA A 512 -23.12 -25.48 -8.11
C ALA A 512 -22.00 -24.83 -7.27
N ALA A 513 -21.52 -25.54 -6.25
CA ALA A 513 -20.44 -25.04 -5.40
C ALA A 513 -19.09 -24.94 -6.16
N VAL A 514 -18.79 -25.93 -7.01
CA VAL A 514 -17.59 -25.92 -7.86
C VAL A 514 -17.67 -24.79 -8.90
N ARG A 515 -18.84 -24.57 -9.49
CA ARG A 515 -19.07 -23.47 -10.44
C ARG A 515 -18.85 -22.12 -9.77
N THR A 516 -19.46 -21.87 -8.61
CA THR A 516 -19.24 -20.63 -7.84
C THR A 516 -17.77 -20.44 -7.48
N PHE A 517 -17.10 -21.51 -7.03
CA PHE A 517 -15.67 -21.48 -6.74
C PHE A 517 -14.82 -21.09 -7.96
N LEU A 518 -15.13 -21.62 -9.14
CA LEU A 518 -14.44 -21.23 -10.38
C LEU A 518 -14.69 -19.76 -10.76
N ILE A 519 -15.91 -19.25 -10.57
CA ILE A 519 -16.21 -17.84 -10.81
C ILE A 519 -15.38 -16.95 -9.89
N GLU A 520 -15.33 -17.27 -8.58
CA GLU A 520 -14.52 -16.52 -7.61
C GLU A 520 -13.02 -16.54 -7.99
N ARG A 521 -12.53 -17.69 -8.48
CA ARG A 521 -11.14 -17.84 -8.94
C ARG A 521 -10.83 -17.02 -10.19
N LEU A 522 -11.73 -17.00 -11.17
CA LEU A 522 -11.55 -16.27 -12.44
C LEU A 522 -11.68 -14.75 -12.30
N THR A 523 -12.51 -14.28 -11.38
CA THR A 523 -12.87 -12.86 -11.22
C THR A 523 -12.19 -12.18 -10.05
N GLY A 524 -11.81 -12.94 -9.02
CA GLY A 524 -11.42 -12.38 -7.73
C GLY A 524 -12.57 -11.69 -6.99
N SER A 525 -13.83 -12.01 -7.30
CA SER A 525 -15.03 -11.40 -6.70
C SER A 525 -15.88 -12.44 -5.98
N SER A 526 -16.41 -12.10 -4.80
CA SER A 526 -17.35 -12.96 -4.06
C SER A 526 -18.70 -13.01 -4.77
N GLN A 527 -19.26 -14.21 -4.94
CA GLN A 527 -20.64 -14.38 -5.41
C GLN A 527 -21.67 -14.25 -4.28
N PHE A 528 -21.19 -14.15 -3.03
CA PHE A 528 -22.04 -14.02 -1.85
C PHE A 528 -22.07 -12.56 -1.37
N PRO A 529 -23.26 -12.02 -1.04
CA PRO A 529 -23.38 -10.69 -0.46
C PRO A 529 -22.80 -10.66 0.96
N THR A 530 -22.49 -9.45 1.43
CA THR A 530 -22.01 -9.20 2.79
C THR A 530 -22.91 -8.15 3.45
N PRO A 531 -23.53 -8.45 4.62
CA PRO A 531 -23.42 -9.68 5.41
C PRO A 531 -24.03 -10.90 4.69
N LEU A 532 -23.59 -12.10 5.06
CA LEU A 532 -24.11 -13.34 4.47
C LEU A 532 -25.52 -13.62 5.01
N PRO A 533 -26.55 -13.71 4.16
CA PRO A 533 -27.87 -14.10 4.59
C PRO A 533 -27.90 -15.56 5.06
N LYS A 534 -28.68 -15.84 6.12
CA LYS A 534 -28.80 -17.19 6.70
C LYS A 534 -29.13 -18.28 5.68
N HIS A 535 -30.00 -17.98 4.71
CA HIS A 535 -30.41 -18.94 3.69
C HIS A 535 -29.28 -19.34 2.70
N LEU A 536 -28.20 -18.55 2.60
CA LEU A 536 -27.03 -18.84 1.77
C LEU A 536 -25.88 -19.50 2.54
N GLU A 537 -25.99 -19.67 3.87
CA GLU A 537 -24.92 -20.24 4.70
C GLU A 537 -24.51 -21.65 4.26
N SER A 538 -25.48 -22.48 3.91
CA SER A 538 -25.23 -23.85 3.44
C SER A 538 -24.50 -23.89 2.10
N GLN A 539 -24.89 -23.01 1.17
CA GLN A 539 -24.26 -22.86 -0.14
C GLN A 539 -22.83 -22.31 0.00
N TYR A 540 -22.65 -21.28 0.83
CA TYR A 540 -21.34 -20.73 1.14
C TYR A 540 -20.42 -21.79 1.76
N ALA A 541 -20.91 -22.55 2.75
CA ALA A 541 -20.16 -23.64 3.37
C ALA A 541 -19.80 -24.75 2.36
N ALA A 542 -20.64 -25.00 1.36
CA ALA A 542 -20.34 -25.96 0.28
C ALA A 542 -19.20 -25.45 -0.63
N VAL A 543 -19.24 -24.18 -1.04
CA VAL A 543 -18.17 -23.52 -1.82
C VAL A 543 -16.86 -23.52 -1.04
N TYR A 544 -16.93 -23.16 0.25
CA TYR A 544 -15.79 -23.11 1.15
C TYR A 544 -15.07 -24.47 1.29
N ARG A 545 -15.79 -25.59 1.15
CA ARG A 545 -15.25 -26.95 1.22
C ARG A 545 -14.68 -27.46 -0.10
N VAL A 546 -14.87 -26.74 -1.22
CA VAL A 546 -14.38 -27.18 -2.53
C VAL A 546 -12.88 -27.44 -2.53
N PRO A 547 -12.01 -26.58 -1.95
CA PRO A 547 -10.57 -26.84 -1.87
C PRO A 547 -10.19 -28.16 -1.20
N LEU A 548 -10.89 -28.57 -0.13
CA LEU A 548 -10.64 -29.85 0.54
C LEU A 548 -11.02 -31.06 -0.34
N ARG A 549 -11.83 -30.85 -1.39
CA ARG A 549 -12.22 -31.88 -2.35
C ARG A 549 -11.31 -31.94 -3.58
N LEU A 550 -10.43 -30.95 -3.79
CA LEU A 550 -9.52 -30.91 -4.93
C LEU A 550 -8.46 -32.01 -4.82
N THR A 551 -8.33 -32.80 -5.87
CA THR A 551 -7.14 -33.64 -6.14
C THR A 551 -6.29 -32.95 -7.20
N PRO A 552 -5.00 -33.30 -7.35
CA PRO A 552 -4.16 -32.75 -8.42
C PRO A 552 -4.82 -32.87 -9.81
N GLU A 553 -5.41 -34.03 -10.10
CA GLU A 553 -6.07 -34.31 -11.38
C GLU A 553 -7.34 -33.49 -11.56
N LEU A 554 -8.16 -33.37 -10.51
CA LEU A 554 -9.37 -32.56 -10.54
C LEU A 554 -9.04 -31.08 -10.72
N ASN A 555 -8.05 -30.57 -9.99
CA ASN A 555 -7.64 -29.18 -10.10
C ASN A 555 -7.09 -28.89 -11.51
N ALA A 556 -6.25 -29.77 -12.06
CA ALA A 556 -5.75 -29.63 -13.44
C ALA A 556 -6.90 -29.65 -14.48
N GLY A 557 -7.85 -30.57 -14.34
CA GLY A 557 -9.02 -30.63 -15.24
C GLY A 557 -9.92 -29.40 -15.16
N LEU A 558 -10.09 -28.84 -13.96
CA LEU A 558 -10.83 -27.59 -13.75
C LEU A 558 -10.09 -26.37 -14.31
N ILE A 559 -8.76 -26.30 -14.15
CA ILE A 559 -7.92 -25.24 -14.72
C ILE A 559 -7.97 -25.28 -16.24
N GLY A 560 -7.75 -26.44 -16.86
CA GLY A 560 -7.80 -26.58 -18.32
C GLY A 560 -9.18 -26.22 -18.90
N HIS A 561 -10.26 -26.55 -18.19
CA HIS A 561 -11.61 -26.12 -18.58
C HIS A 561 -11.81 -24.60 -18.44
N ALA A 562 -11.29 -23.99 -17.38
CA ALA A 562 -11.34 -22.54 -17.19
C ALA A 562 -10.51 -21.79 -18.25
N GLU A 563 -9.37 -22.33 -18.67
CA GLU A 563 -8.57 -21.78 -19.79
C GLU A 563 -9.36 -21.82 -21.11
N GLN A 564 -10.01 -22.94 -21.42
CA GLN A 564 -10.88 -23.05 -22.60
C GLN A 564 -12.03 -22.05 -22.57
N PHE A 565 -12.62 -21.83 -21.39
CA PHE A 565 -13.65 -20.80 -21.20
C PHE A 565 -13.11 -19.39 -21.50
N LEU A 566 -11.90 -19.06 -21.02
CA LEU A 566 -11.26 -17.78 -21.30
C LEU A 566 -10.94 -17.60 -22.80
N VAL A 567 -10.44 -18.64 -23.46
CA VAL A 567 -10.19 -18.64 -24.91
C VAL A 567 -11.49 -18.41 -25.69
N HIS A 568 -12.60 -19.05 -25.29
CA HIS A 568 -13.91 -18.83 -25.90
C HIS A 568 -14.38 -17.38 -25.79
N HIS A 569 -14.01 -16.69 -24.70
CA HIS A 569 -14.23 -15.26 -24.49
C HIS A 569 -13.12 -14.36 -25.08
N GLN A 570 -12.27 -14.88 -25.97
CA GLN A 570 -11.17 -14.16 -26.64
C GLN A 570 -10.10 -13.63 -25.68
N ILE A 571 -9.86 -14.32 -24.56
CA ILE A 571 -8.81 -14.01 -23.59
C ILE A 571 -7.71 -15.09 -23.70
N LEU A 572 -6.64 -14.77 -24.43
CA LEU A 572 -5.62 -15.77 -24.81
C LEU A 572 -4.35 -15.77 -23.93
N ASN A 573 -4.00 -14.63 -23.32
CA ASN A 573 -2.71 -14.43 -22.64
C ASN A 573 -2.84 -14.13 -21.14
N GLU A 574 -3.96 -14.54 -20.53
CA GLU A 574 -4.17 -14.35 -19.09
C GLU A 574 -4.28 -15.70 -18.39
N PRO A 575 -3.57 -15.92 -17.28
CA PRO A 575 -3.74 -17.14 -16.50
C PRO A 575 -5.12 -17.19 -15.84
N VAL A 576 -5.57 -18.39 -15.45
CA VAL A 576 -6.83 -18.58 -14.72
C VAL A 576 -6.80 -17.84 -13.38
N GLN A 577 -5.66 -17.91 -12.69
CA GLN A 577 -5.40 -17.25 -11.41
C GLN A 577 -3.97 -16.71 -11.41
N TRP A 578 -3.75 -15.64 -10.67
CA TRP A 578 -2.44 -15.05 -10.46
C TRP A 578 -2.42 -14.29 -9.14
N SER A 579 -1.25 -14.19 -8.51
CA SER A 579 -0.97 -13.34 -7.35
C SER A 579 0.42 -12.71 -7.48
N PRO A 580 0.63 -11.50 -6.93
CA PRO A 580 1.95 -10.87 -6.85
C PRO A 580 2.92 -11.66 -5.98
N PRO A 581 4.24 -11.60 -6.26
CA PRO A 581 5.25 -12.33 -5.51
C PRO A 581 5.22 -12.01 -4.01
N ILE A 582 5.22 -13.04 -3.17
CA ILE A 582 5.27 -12.89 -1.71
C ILE A 582 6.63 -12.40 -1.20
N SER A 583 7.69 -12.45 -2.02
CA SER A 583 9.01 -11.90 -1.69
C SER A 583 8.98 -10.39 -1.43
N LEU A 584 7.95 -9.68 -1.92
CA LEU A 584 7.72 -8.27 -1.59
C LEU A 584 7.46 -8.05 -0.08
N LEU A 585 7.12 -9.10 0.67
CA LEU A 585 6.87 -9.05 2.11
C LEU A 585 8.13 -9.31 2.95
N GLU A 586 9.26 -9.64 2.33
CA GLU A 586 10.50 -9.94 3.05
C GLU A 586 10.98 -8.75 3.90
N GLY A 587 11.41 -9.06 5.13
CA GLY A 587 11.88 -8.08 6.11
C GLY A 587 10.79 -7.31 6.86
N LEU A 588 9.50 -7.67 6.69
CA LEU A 588 8.38 -7.06 7.41
C LEU A 588 7.88 -7.97 8.55
N HIS A 589 7.54 -7.37 9.68
CA HIS A 589 6.86 -8.03 10.80
C HIS A 589 5.35 -7.92 10.57
N LEU A 590 4.70 -9.03 10.23
CA LEU A 590 3.28 -9.05 9.87
C LEU A 590 2.43 -9.80 10.91
N PRO A 591 1.16 -9.39 11.14
CA PRO A 591 0.31 -9.91 12.22
C PRO A 591 0.11 -11.44 12.22
N ALA A 592 0.10 -12.04 11.03
CA ALA A 592 0.02 -13.49 10.89
C ALA A 592 1.36 -13.99 10.35
N ASN A 593 2.13 -14.59 11.24
CA ASN A 593 3.40 -15.22 10.87
C ASN A 593 3.15 -16.41 9.94
N ASP A 594 4.08 -16.66 9.02
CA ASP A 594 4.08 -17.75 8.04
C ASP A 594 4.04 -19.13 8.72
N ALA A 595 2.90 -19.50 9.30
CA ALA A 595 2.65 -20.86 9.74
C ALA A 595 2.61 -21.72 8.49
N ARG A 596 3.79 -22.17 8.05
CA ARG A 596 3.96 -23.13 6.96
C ARG A 596 3.11 -24.33 7.32
N VAL A 597 2.07 -24.55 6.53
CA VAL A 597 1.23 -25.73 6.68
C VAL A 597 2.08 -26.93 6.33
N ASP A 598 2.20 -27.88 7.26
CA ASP A 598 2.75 -29.20 6.96
C ASP A 598 1.86 -29.87 5.92
N VAL A 599 2.36 -29.92 4.68
CA VAL A 599 1.60 -30.40 3.51
C VAL A 599 1.29 -31.88 3.65
N ASP A 600 2.20 -32.68 4.20
CA ASP A 600 2.04 -34.12 4.36
C ASP A 600 0.97 -34.43 5.41
N GLU A 601 1.04 -33.73 6.55
CA GLU A 601 0.03 -33.87 7.60
C GLU A 601 -1.34 -33.34 7.15
N MET A 602 -1.36 -32.23 6.39
CA MET A 602 -2.58 -31.72 5.76
C MET A 602 -3.20 -32.78 4.84
N HIS A 603 -2.40 -33.41 3.96
CA HIS A 603 -2.87 -34.46 3.06
C HIS A 603 -3.44 -35.66 3.83
N ARG A 604 -2.80 -36.05 4.93
CA ARG A 604 -3.30 -37.12 5.82
C ARG A 604 -4.67 -36.77 6.41
N LEU A 605 -4.79 -35.61 7.03
CA LEU A 605 -6.02 -35.17 7.71
C LEU A 605 -7.18 -34.94 6.72
N VAL A 606 -6.91 -34.37 5.54
CA VAL A 606 -7.91 -34.18 4.49
C VAL A 606 -8.40 -35.53 3.95
N ASN A 607 -7.52 -36.53 3.78
CA ASN A 607 -7.96 -37.87 3.37
C ASN A 607 -8.79 -38.58 4.45
N LEU A 608 -8.46 -38.44 5.73
CA LEU A 608 -9.31 -38.93 6.84
C LEU A 608 -10.71 -38.30 6.80
N TRP A 609 -10.79 -36.98 6.58
CA TRP A 609 -12.06 -36.29 6.39
C TRP A 609 -12.84 -36.81 5.17
N ARG A 610 -12.18 -37.04 4.03
CA ARG A 610 -12.81 -37.62 2.82
C ARG A 610 -13.35 -39.05 3.05
N HIS A 611 -12.79 -39.78 4.01
CA HIS A 611 -13.24 -41.13 4.40
C HIS A 611 -14.36 -41.13 5.44
N GLY A 612 -14.70 -39.97 6.01
CA GLY A 612 -15.70 -39.81 7.07
C GLY A 612 -15.15 -40.01 8.48
N ASP A 613 -13.83 -40.13 8.64
CA ASP A 613 -13.17 -40.44 9.91
C ASP A 613 -12.80 -39.18 10.71
N LEU A 614 -13.02 -37.98 10.16
CA LEU A 614 -12.69 -36.70 10.79
C LEU A 614 -13.72 -35.62 10.42
N SER A 615 -13.98 -34.68 11.34
CA SER A 615 -14.83 -33.51 11.06
C SER A 615 -14.03 -32.37 10.43
N THR A 616 -14.68 -31.52 9.62
CA THR A 616 -14.00 -30.39 8.94
C THR A 616 -13.35 -29.42 9.93
N ALA A 617 -13.98 -29.18 11.09
CA ALA A 617 -13.46 -28.26 12.10
C ALA A 617 -12.23 -28.81 12.85
N ALA A 618 -11.98 -30.12 12.81
CA ALA A 618 -10.84 -30.73 13.49
C ALA A 618 -9.52 -30.60 12.71
N ILE A 619 -9.58 -30.46 11.38
CA ILE A 619 -8.39 -30.33 10.51
C ILE A 619 -7.56 -29.08 10.87
N PRO A 620 -8.11 -27.86 10.82
CA PRO A 620 -7.33 -26.65 11.10
C PRO A 620 -6.79 -26.64 12.54
N LYS A 621 -7.58 -27.15 13.50
CA LYS A 621 -7.15 -27.27 14.91
C LYS A 621 -5.94 -28.19 15.09
N ARG A 622 -5.88 -29.31 14.38
CA ARG A 622 -4.75 -30.26 14.44
C ARG A 622 -3.50 -29.74 13.74
N LEU A 623 -3.68 -28.95 12.68
CA LEU A 623 -2.59 -28.29 11.96
C LEU A 623 -2.10 -27.02 12.67
N GLY A 624 -2.83 -26.51 13.67
CA GLY A 624 -2.50 -25.25 14.34
C GLY A 624 -2.67 -24.02 13.43
N VAL A 625 -3.52 -24.10 12.40
CA VAL A 625 -3.71 -23.02 11.41
C VAL A 625 -5.16 -22.56 11.33
N SER A 626 -5.37 -21.36 10.78
CA SER A 626 -6.73 -20.85 10.54
C SER A 626 -7.44 -21.66 9.43
N PRO A 627 -8.78 -21.72 9.43
CA PRO A 627 -9.53 -22.37 8.35
C PRO A 627 -9.20 -21.80 6.96
N GLU A 628 -8.91 -20.50 6.86
CA GLU A 628 -8.59 -19.84 5.60
C GLU A 628 -7.16 -20.17 5.13
N ALA A 629 -6.21 -20.34 6.06
CA ALA A 629 -4.87 -20.84 5.74
C ALA A 629 -4.93 -22.29 5.23
N LEU A 630 -5.73 -23.15 5.88
CA LEU A 630 -5.99 -24.51 5.39
C LEU A 630 -6.60 -24.48 3.98
N ARG A 631 -7.58 -23.60 3.74
CA ARG A 631 -8.22 -23.44 2.43
C ARG A 631 -7.17 -23.10 1.37
N LEU A 632 -6.36 -22.07 1.59
CA LEU A 632 -5.31 -21.65 0.67
C LEU A 632 -4.30 -22.80 0.42
N ALA A 633 -3.84 -23.47 1.47
CA ALA A 633 -2.89 -24.57 1.34
C ALA A 633 -3.47 -25.75 0.53
N CYS A 634 -4.76 -26.05 0.66
CA CYS A 634 -5.44 -27.05 -0.17
C CYS A 634 -5.60 -26.61 -1.63
N GLU A 635 -5.71 -25.31 -1.91
CA GLU A 635 -5.75 -24.78 -3.29
C GLU A 635 -4.37 -24.82 -3.96
N GLU A 636 -3.30 -24.50 -3.21
CA GLU A 636 -1.91 -24.52 -3.69
C GLU A 636 -1.35 -25.94 -3.79
N ASN A 637 -1.71 -26.81 -2.85
CA ASN A 637 -1.24 -28.19 -2.76
C ASN A 637 -2.42 -29.18 -2.69
N PRO A 638 -3.18 -29.38 -3.79
CA PRO A 638 -4.33 -30.27 -3.83
C PRO A 638 -4.01 -31.67 -3.30
N THR A 639 -4.79 -32.15 -2.34
CA THR A 639 -4.50 -33.42 -1.66
C THR A 639 -4.69 -34.61 -2.60
N PRO A 640 -3.63 -35.42 -2.87
CA PRO A 640 -3.75 -36.66 -3.63
C PRO A 640 -4.72 -37.61 -2.95
N ARG A 641 -5.54 -38.28 -3.76
CA ARG A 641 -6.57 -39.17 -3.24
C ARG A 641 -5.94 -40.47 -2.77
N GLN A 642 -5.99 -40.74 -1.46
CA GLN A 642 -5.62 -42.05 -0.96
C GLN A 642 -6.81 -43.01 -1.08
N THR A 643 -6.56 -44.18 -1.65
CA THR A 643 -7.54 -45.26 -1.62
C THR A 643 -7.56 -45.84 -0.21
N ARG A 644 -8.74 -45.88 0.40
CA ARG A 644 -8.94 -46.54 1.71
C ARG A 644 -8.35 -47.95 1.61
N ARG A 645 -7.32 -48.26 2.42
CA ARG A 645 -6.75 -49.63 2.49
C ARG A 645 -7.93 -50.59 2.66
N PRO A 646 -8.14 -51.55 1.76
CA PRO A 646 -9.28 -52.43 1.86
C PRO A 646 -9.13 -53.25 3.14
N TYR A 647 -10.05 -53.05 4.08
CA TYR A 647 -10.31 -54.05 5.10
C TYR A 647 -10.63 -55.35 4.36
N ARG A 648 -9.83 -56.40 4.58
CA ARG A 648 -10.02 -57.72 3.96
C ARG A 648 -11.42 -58.23 4.28
N ARG A 649 -12.37 -58.01 3.38
CA ARG A 649 -13.53 -58.86 3.20
C ARG A 649 -13.52 -59.35 1.77
N THR A 650 -13.33 -60.65 1.64
CA THR A 650 -13.34 -61.48 0.44
C THR A 650 -14.70 -61.46 -0.23
N VAL A 651 -15.03 -60.35 -0.92
CA VAL A 651 -16.07 -60.31 -1.95
C VAL A 651 -15.58 -59.42 -3.10
N PRO A 652 -15.60 -59.87 -4.37
CA PRO A 652 -15.09 -59.08 -5.49
C PRO A 652 -15.86 -57.75 -5.68
N LYS A 653 -15.14 -56.65 -5.89
CA LYS A 653 -15.73 -55.33 -6.21
C LYS A 653 -16.46 -55.36 -7.57
N PRO A 654 -17.58 -54.64 -7.75
CA PRO A 654 -18.37 -54.61 -9.00
C PRO A 654 -17.60 -54.22 -10.27
N ARG A 655 -16.52 -53.45 -10.14
CA ARG A 655 -15.76 -52.86 -11.27
C ARG A 655 -14.93 -53.89 -12.06
N LEU A 656 -14.30 -54.84 -11.36
CA LEU A 656 -13.55 -55.94 -11.98
C LEU A 656 -14.50 -56.97 -12.63
N ALA A 657 -15.68 -57.16 -12.04
CA ALA A 657 -16.73 -58.01 -12.61
C ALA A 657 -17.30 -57.43 -13.91
N TYR A 658 -17.44 -56.10 -14.00
CA TYR A 658 -17.88 -55.43 -15.23
C TYR A 658 -16.84 -55.51 -16.35
N GLU A 659 -15.55 -55.32 -16.07
CA GLU A 659 -14.47 -55.48 -17.06
C GLU A 659 -14.35 -56.93 -17.56
N ARG A 660 -14.47 -57.91 -16.65
CA ARG A 660 -14.54 -59.34 -17.02
C ARG A 660 -15.79 -59.65 -17.84
N ALA A 661 -16.95 -59.09 -17.49
CA ALA A 661 -18.17 -59.24 -18.26
C ALA A 661 -18.02 -58.67 -19.67
N ARG A 662 -17.39 -57.49 -19.81
CA ARG A 662 -17.13 -56.86 -21.11
C ARG A 662 -16.19 -57.68 -22.00
N ALA A 663 -15.14 -58.26 -21.43
CA ALA A 663 -14.22 -59.13 -22.15
C ALA A 663 -14.85 -60.48 -22.56
N ALA A 664 -15.67 -61.07 -21.67
CA ALA A 664 -16.32 -62.35 -21.91
C ALA A 664 -17.54 -62.25 -22.84
N LEU A 665 -18.24 -61.11 -22.82
CA LEU A 665 -19.43 -60.82 -23.62
C LEU A 665 -19.19 -59.59 -24.51
N PRO A 666 -18.55 -59.77 -25.68
CA PRO A 666 -18.58 -58.78 -26.75
C PRO A 666 -20.01 -58.49 -27.23
N PRO A 667 -20.28 -57.33 -27.86
CA PRO A 667 -21.63 -56.93 -28.29
C PRO A 667 -22.39 -58.00 -29.09
N ASP A 668 -21.74 -58.59 -30.09
CA ASP A 668 -22.36 -59.60 -30.97
C ASP A 668 -22.66 -60.92 -30.26
N ARG A 669 -21.90 -61.24 -29.21
CA ARG A 669 -22.07 -62.44 -28.40
C ARG A 669 -23.22 -62.25 -27.42
N LEU A 670 -23.28 -61.11 -26.73
CA LEU A 670 -24.39 -60.81 -25.83
C LEU A 670 -25.72 -60.71 -26.58
N ARG A 671 -25.70 -60.11 -27.78
CA ARG A 671 -26.87 -60.01 -28.64
C ARG A 671 -27.36 -61.39 -29.10
N ARG A 672 -26.46 -62.27 -29.55
CA ARG A 672 -26.83 -63.66 -29.89
C ARG A 672 -27.42 -64.43 -28.70
N LEU A 673 -26.76 -64.41 -27.55
CA LEU A 673 -27.22 -65.14 -26.35
C LEU A 673 -28.58 -64.65 -25.86
N TYR A 674 -28.86 -63.34 -25.96
CA TYR A 674 -30.11 -62.75 -25.48
C TYR A 674 -31.25 -62.78 -26.51
N GLU A 675 -31.00 -62.35 -27.77
CA GLU A 675 -32.04 -62.17 -28.79
C GLU A 675 -32.26 -63.41 -29.65
N VAL A 676 -31.21 -64.19 -29.96
CA VAL A 676 -31.29 -65.35 -30.87
C VAL A 676 -31.51 -66.64 -30.08
N GLU A 677 -30.76 -66.84 -29.00
CA GLU A 677 -30.81 -68.05 -28.17
C GLU A 677 -31.78 -67.94 -26.99
N GLY A 678 -32.39 -66.77 -26.78
CA GLY A 678 -33.44 -66.54 -25.77
C GLY A 678 -33.01 -66.73 -24.31
N GLN A 679 -31.70 -66.69 -24.01
CA GLN A 679 -31.22 -66.88 -22.65
C GLN A 679 -31.54 -65.68 -21.76
N SER A 680 -31.98 -65.95 -20.53
CA SER A 680 -32.22 -64.87 -19.56
C SER A 680 -30.93 -64.16 -19.16
N LEU A 681 -30.98 -62.84 -18.91
CA LEU A 681 -29.82 -62.06 -18.44
C LEU A 681 -29.21 -62.60 -17.13
N SER A 682 -30.00 -63.34 -16.33
CA SER A 682 -29.51 -64.04 -15.14
C SER A 682 -28.72 -65.31 -15.49
N GLY A 683 -29.19 -66.08 -16.48
CA GLY A 683 -28.50 -67.28 -16.96
C GLY A 683 -27.20 -66.94 -17.68
N ILE A 684 -27.21 -65.87 -18.49
CA ILE A 684 -26.01 -65.33 -19.14
C ILE A 684 -24.99 -64.92 -18.07
N GLY A 685 -25.40 -64.20 -17.03
CA GLY A 685 -24.52 -63.82 -15.92
C GLY A 685 -23.91 -65.02 -15.18
N ALA A 686 -24.71 -66.04 -14.89
CA ALA A 686 -24.25 -67.26 -14.23
C ALA A 686 -23.20 -68.01 -15.07
N SER A 687 -23.35 -68.07 -16.40
CA SER A 687 -22.42 -68.76 -17.30
C SER A 687 -20.99 -68.19 -17.31
N ILE A 688 -20.83 -66.91 -16.93
CA ILE A 688 -19.54 -66.22 -16.88
C ILE A 688 -19.16 -65.76 -15.47
N GLY A 689 -19.92 -66.16 -14.46
CA GLY A 689 -19.65 -65.83 -13.05
C GLY A 689 -19.85 -64.35 -12.68
N VAL A 690 -20.76 -63.63 -13.35
CA VAL A 690 -21.09 -62.23 -13.05
C VAL A 690 -22.56 -62.03 -12.68
N SER A 691 -22.85 -61.01 -11.88
CA SER A 691 -24.21 -60.74 -11.40
C SER A 691 -25.14 -60.22 -12.50
N ARG A 692 -26.44 -60.55 -12.45
CA ARG A 692 -27.47 -60.03 -13.38
C ARG A 692 -27.42 -58.50 -13.56
N PRO A 693 -27.27 -57.67 -12.50
CA PRO A 693 -27.13 -56.22 -12.67
C PRO A 693 -25.94 -55.81 -13.54
N THR A 694 -24.83 -56.56 -13.49
CA THR A 694 -23.65 -56.31 -14.33
C THR A 694 -23.95 -56.56 -15.81
N VAL A 695 -24.71 -57.61 -16.13
CA VAL A 695 -25.13 -57.93 -17.52
C VAL A 695 -26.17 -56.92 -18.04
N VAL A 696 -27.08 -56.46 -17.18
CA VAL A 696 -28.06 -55.40 -17.52
C VAL A 696 -27.35 -54.09 -17.87
N GLN A 697 -26.36 -53.69 -17.05
CA GLN A 697 -25.55 -52.52 -17.34
C GLN A 697 -24.81 -52.67 -18.68
N LEU A 698 -24.21 -53.85 -18.95
CA LEU A 698 -23.51 -54.14 -20.21
C LEU A 698 -24.45 -54.06 -21.42
N ALA A 699 -25.68 -54.59 -21.31
CA ALA A 699 -26.68 -54.56 -22.35
C ALA A 699 -27.14 -53.12 -22.68
N HIS A 700 -27.30 -52.26 -21.67
CA HIS A 700 -27.57 -50.83 -21.88
C HIS A 700 -26.40 -50.13 -22.60
N ASP A 701 -25.16 -50.43 -22.22
CA ASP A 701 -23.96 -49.82 -22.83
C ASP A 701 -23.75 -50.27 -24.29
N TYR A 702 -24.23 -51.47 -24.67
CA TYR A 702 -24.23 -51.96 -26.05
C TYR A 702 -25.49 -51.61 -26.84
N GLY A 703 -26.43 -50.85 -26.26
CA GLY A 703 -27.67 -50.48 -26.91
C GLY A 703 -28.62 -51.65 -27.20
N ILE A 704 -28.53 -52.75 -26.44
CA ILE A 704 -29.43 -53.90 -26.56
C ILE A 704 -30.72 -53.57 -25.81
N VAL A 705 -31.87 -53.66 -26.51
CA VAL A 705 -33.17 -53.32 -25.93
C VAL A 705 -33.62 -54.44 -25.00
N ILE A 706 -33.55 -54.19 -23.69
CA ILE A 706 -34.03 -55.12 -22.67
C ILE A 706 -35.56 -55.00 -22.59
N THR A 707 -36.26 -55.99 -23.14
CA THR A 707 -37.72 -56.09 -23.02
C THR A 707 -38.13 -56.32 -21.56
N PRO A 708 -39.15 -55.64 -21.02
CA PRO A 708 -39.54 -55.72 -19.60
C PRO A 708 -40.09 -57.07 -19.10
N HIS A 709 -39.96 -58.17 -19.86
CA HIS A 709 -40.64 -59.43 -19.59
C HIS A 709 -39.68 -60.59 -19.34
N GLY A 710 -38.93 -60.51 -18.23
CA GLY A 710 -38.25 -61.65 -17.61
C GLY A 710 -39.16 -62.45 -16.68
N ARG A 711 -40.41 -62.72 -17.06
CA ARG A 711 -41.24 -63.75 -16.43
C ARG A 711 -41.22 -64.95 -17.37
N GLY A 712 -40.48 -65.99 -17.00
CA GLY A 712 -40.64 -67.30 -17.65
C GLY A 712 -42.12 -67.63 -17.71
N ASN A 713 -42.64 -67.86 -18.91
CA ASN A 713 -44.04 -68.14 -19.14
C ASN A 713 -44.30 -69.61 -18.73
N TYR A 714 -44.40 -69.87 -17.43
CA TYR A 714 -44.82 -71.17 -16.93
C TYR A 714 -46.34 -71.27 -17.15
N HIS A 715 -46.74 -72.00 -18.19
CA HIS A 715 -48.14 -72.33 -18.42
C HIS A 715 -48.54 -73.48 -17.47
N ILE A 716 -48.95 -73.12 -16.25
CA ILE A 716 -49.55 -74.08 -15.32
C ILE A 716 -51.03 -74.21 -15.69
N ASP A 717 -51.43 -75.42 -16.11
CA ASP A 717 -52.82 -75.71 -16.45
C ASP A 717 -53.75 -75.44 -15.24
N PRO A 718 -54.72 -74.51 -15.38
CA PRO A 718 -55.71 -74.20 -14.35
C PRO A 718 -56.50 -75.41 -13.85
N GLN A 719 -56.81 -76.37 -14.71
CA GLN A 719 -57.57 -77.58 -14.33
C GLN A 719 -56.70 -78.54 -13.52
N TRP A 720 -55.47 -78.79 -13.97
CA TRP A 720 -54.50 -79.60 -13.21
C TRP A 720 -54.23 -79.01 -11.81
N LEU A 721 -54.04 -77.70 -11.70
CA LEU A 721 -53.78 -77.04 -10.41
C LEU A 721 -54.96 -77.18 -9.44
N ARG A 722 -56.21 -77.11 -9.94
CA ARG A 722 -57.41 -77.37 -9.11
C ARG A 722 -57.43 -78.81 -8.61
N LEU A 723 -57.12 -79.78 -9.47
CA LEU A 723 -57.13 -81.20 -9.12
C LEU A 723 -56.05 -81.53 -8.07
N GLN A 724 -54.83 -80.99 -8.22
CA GLN A 724 -53.74 -81.24 -7.26
C GLN A 724 -53.99 -80.58 -5.89
N TYR A 725 -54.48 -79.34 -5.88
CA TYR A 725 -54.64 -78.57 -4.64
C TYR A 725 -55.97 -78.81 -3.92
N THR A 726 -57.08 -78.98 -4.66
CA THR A 726 -58.42 -79.10 -4.08
C THR A 726 -58.80 -80.56 -3.86
N GLU A 727 -58.57 -81.44 -4.83
CA GLU A 727 -58.99 -82.86 -4.75
C GLU A 727 -57.91 -83.74 -4.10
N LYS A 728 -56.66 -83.67 -4.55
CA LYS A 728 -55.54 -84.48 -4.01
C LYS A 728 -54.92 -83.94 -2.71
N LYS A 729 -55.46 -82.84 -2.22
CA LYS A 729 -55.07 -82.14 -0.98
C LYS A 729 -53.59 -81.76 -0.80
N ARG A 730 -52.76 -81.77 -1.84
CA ARG A 730 -51.31 -81.51 -1.76
C ARG A 730 -50.97 -80.08 -1.32
N SER A 731 -49.80 -79.90 -0.70
CA SER A 731 -49.34 -78.58 -0.25
C SER A 731 -48.82 -77.73 -1.42
N LEU A 732 -48.93 -76.40 -1.31
CA LEU A 732 -48.38 -75.48 -2.32
C LEU A 732 -46.86 -75.62 -2.47
N SER A 733 -46.17 -76.05 -1.42
CA SER A 733 -44.73 -76.34 -1.39
C SER A 733 -44.37 -77.53 -2.28
N GLU A 734 -45.15 -78.62 -2.19
CA GLU A 734 -44.93 -79.82 -3.01
C GLU A 734 -45.30 -79.59 -4.47
N ILE A 735 -46.39 -78.85 -4.73
CA ILE A 735 -46.78 -78.47 -6.09
C ILE A 735 -45.71 -77.57 -6.72
N ALA A 736 -45.15 -76.62 -5.95
CA ALA A 736 -44.07 -75.76 -6.41
C ALA A 736 -42.78 -76.54 -6.70
N ALA A 737 -42.43 -77.51 -5.85
CA ALA A 737 -41.27 -78.37 -6.04
C ALA A 737 -41.40 -79.26 -7.29
N GLU A 738 -42.57 -79.83 -7.55
CA GLU A 738 -42.81 -80.68 -8.73
C GLU A 738 -42.84 -79.87 -10.03
N CYS A 739 -43.42 -78.66 -10.00
CA CYS A 739 -43.43 -77.77 -11.17
C CYS A 739 -42.07 -77.05 -11.39
N GLY A 740 -41.10 -77.20 -10.49
CA GLY A 740 -39.81 -76.51 -10.57
C GLY A 740 -39.91 -74.98 -10.46
N VAL A 741 -40.98 -74.45 -9.85
CA VAL A 741 -41.24 -73.00 -9.71
C VAL A 741 -41.30 -72.58 -8.25
N SER A 742 -41.23 -71.27 -7.98
CA SER A 742 -41.41 -70.78 -6.61
C SER A 742 -42.86 -70.92 -6.13
N VAL A 743 -43.06 -71.08 -4.82
CA VAL A 743 -44.40 -71.12 -4.20
C VAL A 743 -45.22 -69.87 -4.55
N GLY A 744 -44.57 -68.71 -4.64
CA GLY A 744 -45.23 -67.46 -5.08
C GLY A 744 -45.75 -67.51 -6.52
N CYS A 745 -45.14 -68.31 -7.40
CA CYS A 745 -45.61 -68.53 -8.76
C CYS A 745 -46.91 -69.35 -8.78
N ILE A 746 -46.97 -70.44 -8.00
CA ILE A 746 -48.18 -71.26 -7.82
C ILE A 746 -49.33 -70.44 -7.19
N VAL A 747 -49.03 -69.59 -6.20
CA VAL A 747 -50.03 -68.69 -5.58
C VAL A 747 -50.63 -67.72 -6.60
N ASN A 748 -49.80 -67.14 -7.47
CA ASN A 748 -50.28 -66.23 -8.51
C ASN A 748 -51.07 -66.97 -9.61
N ALA A 749 -50.66 -68.18 -9.98
CA ALA A 749 -51.42 -69.03 -10.90
C ALA A 749 -52.78 -69.43 -10.31
N ALA A 750 -52.84 -69.79 -9.03
CA ALA A 750 -54.07 -70.11 -8.32
C ALA A 750 -55.03 -68.91 -8.24
N ARG A 751 -54.51 -67.69 -8.02
CA ARG A 751 -55.32 -66.46 -8.05
C ARG A 751 -55.88 -66.16 -9.44
N ARG A 752 -55.08 -66.32 -10.50
CA ARG A 752 -55.54 -66.12 -11.89
C ARG A 752 -56.59 -67.15 -12.31
N ALA A 753 -56.44 -68.40 -11.85
CA ALA A 753 -57.38 -69.49 -12.10
C ALA A 753 -58.57 -69.55 -11.12
N GLN A 754 -58.70 -68.56 -10.23
CA GLN A 754 -59.73 -68.51 -9.18
C GLN A 754 -59.88 -69.82 -8.39
N VAL A 755 -58.76 -70.48 -8.05
CA VAL A 755 -58.77 -71.68 -7.22
C VAL A 755 -58.97 -71.25 -5.75
N PRO A 756 -59.96 -71.79 -5.02
CA PRO A 756 -60.21 -71.41 -3.63
C PRO A 756 -59.05 -71.84 -2.73
N MET A 757 -58.27 -70.85 -2.28
CA MET A 757 -57.13 -71.08 -1.39
C MET A 757 -57.63 -71.45 0.02
N ARG A 758 -57.21 -72.60 0.57
CA ARG A 758 -57.49 -72.94 1.97
C ARG A 758 -56.96 -71.82 2.86
N ARG A 759 -57.85 -71.20 3.64
CA ARG A 759 -57.48 -70.19 4.63
C ARG A 759 -56.59 -70.87 5.67
N LEU A 760 -55.36 -70.38 5.82
CA LEU A 760 -54.52 -70.70 6.97
C LEU A 760 -55.27 -70.22 8.22
N SER A 761 -55.79 -71.15 9.02
CA SER A 761 -56.26 -70.83 10.37
C SER A 761 -55.06 -70.29 11.15
N ARG A 762 -55.16 -69.02 11.59
CA ARG A 762 -54.18 -68.44 12.51
C ARG A 762 -54.23 -69.27 13.80
N ARG A 763 -53.24 -70.13 14.01
CA ARG A 763 -53.05 -70.75 15.32
C ARG A 763 -52.62 -69.67 16.31
N SER A 764 -53.23 -69.65 17.49
CA SER A 764 -52.82 -68.73 18.55
C SER A 764 -51.43 -69.13 19.09
N ALA A 765 -50.73 -68.20 19.74
CA ALA A 765 -49.43 -68.50 20.36
C ALA A 765 -49.51 -69.59 21.45
N GLU A 766 -50.71 -69.88 21.96
CA GLU A 766 -50.99 -70.96 22.92
C GLU A 766 -51.12 -72.33 22.24
N GLU A 767 -51.71 -72.40 21.04
CA GLU A 767 -51.81 -73.63 20.24
C GLU A 767 -50.45 -74.11 19.70
N VAL A 768 -49.51 -73.19 19.48
CA VAL A 768 -48.12 -73.53 19.09
C VAL A 768 -47.30 -74.04 20.28
N ARG A 769 -47.67 -73.68 21.52
CA ARG A 769 -47.01 -74.19 22.74
C ARG A 769 -47.52 -75.57 23.18
N ALA A 770 -48.70 -75.98 22.75
CA ALA A 770 -49.29 -77.29 23.05
C ALA A 770 -48.87 -78.40 22.08
N ASP A 771 -48.13 -78.06 21.01
CA ASP A 771 -47.66 -79.01 19.99
C ASP A 771 -46.31 -79.62 20.41
N THR A 772 -46.33 -80.87 20.85
CA THR A 772 -45.15 -81.60 21.34
C THR A 772 -44.11 -81.94 20.26
N ASN A 773 -44.35 -81.56 18.99
CA ASN A 773 -43.45 -81.84 17.86
C ASN A 773 -42.61 -80.64 17.39
N VAL A 774 -42.58 -79.51 18.12
CA VAL A 774 -41.74 -78.36 17.74
C VAL A 774 -40.53 -78.24 18.68
N GLY A 775 -39.36 -78.64 18.18
CA GLY A 775 -38.08 -78.60 18.88
C GLY A 775 -37.65 -77.18 19.28
N CYS A 776 -37.22 -77.07 20.53
CA CYS A 776 -36.79 -75.86 21.23
C CYS A 776 -35.42 -75.35 20.76
N VAL A 777 -35.29 -74.07 20.36
CA VAL A 777 -34.03 -73.30 20.51
C VAL A 777 -34.31 -71.84 20.89
N GLN A 778 -34.15 -71.60 22.19
CA GLN A 778 -33.71 -70.42 22.95
C GLN A 778 -33.90 -68.98 22.42
N GLN A 779 -34.68 -68.24 23.22
CA GLN A 779 -34.72 -66.78 23.34
C GLN A 779 -33.49 -66.22 24.08
N SER A 780 -33.06 -65.01 23.72
CA SER A 780 -32.47 -64.07 24.69
C SER A 780 -32.66 -62.60 24.26
N GLY A 781 -33.73 -61.99 24.78
CA GLY A 781 -33.69 -60.73 25.54
C GLY A 781 -33.30 -59.40 24.87
N VAL A 782 -34.31 -58.57 24.62
CA VAL A 782 -34.20 -57.10 24.51
C VAL A 782 -34.61 -56.48 25.86
N ARG A 783 -33.92 -55.42 26.29
CA ARG A 783 -34.49 -54.40 27.21
C ARG A 783 -34.31 -53.01 26.58
N VAL A 784 -35.43 -52.31 26.42
CA VAL A 784 -35.53 -50.89 26.07
C VAL A 784 -36.43 -50.23 27.11
N GLY A 785 -36.11 -49.01 27.50
CA GLY A 785 -37.06 -48.03 28.01
C GLY A 785 -36.40 -46.65 28.12
N PRO A 786 -37.15 -45.54 28.15
CA PRO A 786 -38.50 -45.33 27.60
C PRO A 786 -38.58 -44.08 26.70
N ASP A 787 -39.74 -43.93 26.06
CA ASP A 787 -40.31 -42.73 25.44
C ASP A 787 -40.07 -42.42 23.95
N GLN A 788 -41.11 -42.87 23.22
CA GLN A 788 -41.77 -42.31 22.03
C GLN A 788 -41.22 -42.67 20.63
N TRP A 789 -41.81 -43.76 20.12
CA TRP A 789 -42.08 -44.02 18.70
C TRP A 789 -43.33 -43.22 18.29
N TYR A 790 -43.49 -42.67 17.08
CA TYR A 790 -43.61 -43.43 15.83
C TYR A 790 -43.35 -42.61 14.55
N ARG A 791 -43.01 -43.38 13.53
CA ARG A 791 -42.57 -43.08 12.16
C ARG A 791 -43.61 -42.36 11.28
N ARG A 792 -43.10 -41.64 10.27
CA ARG A 792 -43.80 -41.28 9.03
C ARG A 792 -43.16 -41.98 7.82
N VAL A 793 -43.97 -42.84 7.16
CA VAL A 793 -44.20 -43.09 5.70
C VAL A 793 -43.01 -43.61 4.83
N VAL A 794 -43.14 -44.41 3.75
CA VAL A 794 -44.22 -44.72 2.78
C VAL A 794 -43.94 -46.04 2.04
N ALA A 795 -44.99 -46.75 1.58
CA ALA A 795 -45.21 -47.28 0.21
C ALA A 795 -45.88 -48.68 0.17
N GLU A 796 -47.16 -48.74 -0.17
CA GLU A 796 -47.65 -48.88 -1.57
C GLU A 796 -48.76 -47.86 -1.82
#